data_AF-A0A3D1N4Y9-F1
#
_entry.id   AF-A0A3D1N4Y9-F1
#
_cell.length_a   1.000
_cell.length_b   1.000
_cell.length_c   1.000
_cell.angle_alpha   90.00
_cell.angle_beta   90.00
_cell.angle_gamma   90.00
#
_symmetry.space_group_name_H-M   'P 1'
#
loop_
_entity.id
_entity.type
_entity.pdbx_description
1 polymer ?
#
loop_
_entity_poly.entity_id
_entity_poly.type
_entity_poly.pdbx_seq_one_letter_code
_entity_poly.pdbx_strand_id
1 'polypeptide(L)'
;MTEFQAVVLGILQGAGEFLPISSSAHLALAPKIFGWEYQGLAYDVMLHMGTLLAVLVYFAKDWVNILRDGFVRPRQKEGRLLWLLAAGSIPAGIGGLLLHDMAETVFRDPRGIALNLIFFSLVIYLADRKAKQTLNETSFTLKDALLIGLAQTIALMPGASRSGMTIMAALFLGYSRPAAARLSFLLGTPVIFGAGLLEAAKLTSGDINTAFVCGVVSSFVSGLVGIGLFLAWLKKHSLTPFLVYRVILGAGIFFFFMNNAKPSQDFVLLVPSICAPLVSTGTLKSGDSFDSTFGRKVPYADIRALEKALKKAGAGVLQPGDIYAVSFSTPGAAMDCGLNAVHLRRRNSEIVMDFVLARGENLYSISRKGDNFEPEKSRVPASTVSFSVQGVLDSSLWEAMRVSSVPAGMIMEFADIFAWEIDFLTEPRKGDTFALVWEECRTALGVPCPARVLGAVYRGEETGEKHAFYYGASYYNETGGSLRRAFLRAPLSYRRISSYFSKARFHPILRIYRPHNGIDYAAPSGTPVSSVADGTVVYKGWKGGYGNFIELRHGGGYVTGYGHLRAYAKGIKTGTRVSQGQVIGYVGKTGLATGPHLDFSIKSNGRYANFLKINPPPATKLTGTELQRFISGIEPLNDKFQFLFRSGQNRERQNENL
;
A
#
# COMPACT_ATOMS: atom_id res chain seq x y z
N MET A 1 5.37 -23.64 6.13
CA MET A 1 6.86 -23.63 6.15
C MET A 1 7.38 -24.93 6.73
N THR A 2 8.40 -25.52 6.12
CA THR A 2 9.08 -26.72 6.66
C THR A 2 10.15 -26.35 7.69
N GLU A 3 10.55 -27.26 8.59
CA GLU A 3 11.64 -26.97 9.54
C GLU A 3 12.94 -26.59 8.81
N PHE A 4 13.22 -27.21 7.67
CA PHE A 4 14.39 -26.89 6.86
C PHE A 4 14.39 -25.43 6.39
N GLN A 5 13.27 -24.95 5.84
CA GLN A 5 13.13 -23.55 5.42
C GLN A 5 13.32 -22.61 6.61
N ALA A 6 12.74 -22.95 7.76
CA ALA A 6 12.87 -22.17 8.97
C ALA A 6 14.32 -22.07 9.45
N VAL A 7 15.04 -23.19 9.43
CA VAL A 7 16.46 -23.25 9.80
C VAL A 7 17.29 -22.35 8.89
N VAL A 8 17.09 -22.40 7.57
CA VAL A 8 17.80 -21.56 6.61
C VAL A 8 17.53 -20.08 6.86
N LEU A 9 16.26 -19.69 7.03
CA LEU A 9 15.89 -18.30 7.31
C LEU A 9 16.48 -17.82 8.64
N GLY A 10 16.46 -18.66 9.67
CA GLY A 10 17.08 -18.33 10.95
C GLY A 10 18.59 -18.15 10.84
N ILE A 11 19.30 -19.01 10.08
CA ILE A 11 20.74 -18.84 9.79
C ILE A 11 21.00 -17.52 9.05
N LEU A 12 20.20 -17.20 8.03
CA LEU A 12 20.33 -15.94 7.29
C LEU A 12 20.12 -14.73 8.20
N GLN A 13 19.12 -14.76 9.09
CA GLN A 13 18.90 -13.73 10.08
C GLN A 13 20.07 -13.63 11.07
N GLY A 14 20.54 -14.76 11.59
CA GLY A 14 21.64 -14.84 12.57
C GLY A 14 22.93 -14.24 12.03
N ALA A 15 23.32 -14.63 10.81
CA ALA A 15 24.48 -14.06 10.14
C ALA A 15 24.26 -12.59 9.76
N GLY A 16 23.12 -12.27 9.16
CA GLY A 16 22.85 -10.96 8.57
C GLY A 16 22.57 -9.83 9.56
N GLU A 17 22.23 -10.14 10.82
CA GLU A 17 21.94 -9.12 11.83
C GLU A 17 23.22 -8.38 12.26
N PHE A 18 24.30 -9.14 12.49
CA PHE A 18 25.55 -8.62 13.03
C PHE A 18 26.52 -8.19 11.93
N LEU A 19 26.54 -8.95 10.84
CA LEU A 19 27.29 -8.57 9.65
C LEU A 19 26.58 -7.38 9.01
N PRO A 20 27.31 -6.36 8.54
CA PRO A 20 26.68 -5.19 7.94
C PRO A 20 26.18 -5.48 6.51
N ILE A 21 25.54 -6.64 6.28
CA ILE A 21 25.07 -7.12 4.96
C ILE A 21 23.54 -7.01 4.78
N SER A 22 22.80 -6.57 5.81
CA SER A 22 21.33 -6.35 5.81
C SER A 22 20.51 -7.63 5.90
N SER A 23 20.33 -8.17 7.12
CA SER A 23 19.43 -9.30 7.42
C SER A 23 18.04 -9.17 6.77
N SER A 24 17.39 -8.02 6.90
CA SER A 24 16.05 -7.77 6.35
C SER A 24 15.96 -7.92 4.82
N ALA A 25 17.03 -7.61 4.09
CA ALA A 25 17.06 -7.81 2.65
C ALA A 25 17.11 -9.31 2.31
N HIS A 26 17.88 -10.09 3.08
CA HIS A 26 18.01 -11.53 2.87
C HIS A 26 16.71 -12.26 3.22
N LEU A 27 16.08 -11.92 4.34
CA LEU A 27 14.78 -12.49 4.71
C LEU A 27 13.67 -12.13 3.71
N ALA A 28 13.72 -10.94 3.11
CA ALA A 28 12.77 -10.54 2.08
C ALA A 28 13.02 -11.19 0.70
N LEU A 29 14.26 -11.56 0.41
CA LEU A 29 14.66 -12.10 -0.91
C LEU A 29 14.68 -13.63 -0.94
N ALA A 30 15.10 -14.30 0.13
CA ALA A 30 15.23 -15.76 0.16
C ALA A 30 13.92 -16.48 -0.22
N PRO A 31 12.74 -16.13 0.32
CA PRO A 31 11.48 -16.74 -0.11
C PRO A 31 11.19 -16.52 -1.60
N LYS A 32 11.54 -15.36 -2.15
CA LYS A 32 11.33 -15.05 -3.58
C LYS A 32 12.27 -15.85 -4.49
N ILE A 33 13.52 -16.02 -4.09
CA ILE A 33 14.54 -16.74 -4.87
C ILE A 33 14.26 -18.25 -4.87
N PHE A 34 13.88 -18.80 -3.72
CA PHE A 34 13.63 -20.24 -3.56
C PHE A 34 12.16 -20.64 -3.77
N GLY A 35 11.28 -19.68 -4.08
CA GLY A 35 9.85 -19.93 -4.27
C GLY A 35 9.12 -20.36 -3.00
N TRP A 36 9.60 -19.94 -1.82
CA TRP A 36 8.96 -20.25 -0.53
C TRP A 36 7.90 -19.19 -0.19
N GLU A 37 6.88 -19.61 0.56
CA GLU A 37 5.90 -18.69 1.12
C GLU A 37 6.55 -17.74 2.13
N TYR A 38 6.20 -16.46 2.07
CA TYR A 38 6.65 -15.48 3.05
C TYR A 38 5.87 -15.67 4.36
N GLN A 39 6.58 -15.80 5.47
CA GLN A 39 6.00 -16.17 6.77
C GLN A 39 5.48 -14.96 7.58
N GLY A 40 5.57 -13.75 7.02
CA GLY A 40 5.07 -12.54 7.64
C GLY A 40 6.07 -11.85 8.59
N LEU A 41 5.70 -10.64 9.00
CA LEU A 41 6.53 -9.78 9.84
C LEU A 41 6.76 -10.34 11.24
N ALA A 42 5.76 -11.00 11.84
CA ALA A 42 5.86 -11.57 13.17
C ALA A 42 6.97 -12.64 13.25
N TYR A 43 7.06 -13.51 12.24
CA TYR A 43 8.13 -14.50 12.15
C TYR A 43 9.51 -13.84 12.04
N ASP A 44 9.67 -12.83 11.15
CA ASP A 44 10.93 -12.09 11.01
C ASP A 44 11.37 -11.47 12.35
N VAL A 45 10.44 -10.85 13.09
CA VAL A 45 10.70 -10.26 14.42
C VAL A 45 11.11 -11.33 15.44
N MET A 46 10.55 -12.53 15.38
CA MET A 46 10.92 -13.62 16.28
C MET A 46 12.30 -14.20 15.98
N LEU A 47 12.71 -14.23 14.71
CA LEU A 47 14.10 -14.54 14.38
C LEU A 47 15.06 -13.48 14.95
N HIS A 48 14.69 -12.19 14.97
CA HIS A 48 15.45 -11.16 15.70
C HIS A 48 15.50 -11.41 17.22
N MET A 49 14.51 -12.06 17.83
CA MET A 49 14.57 -12.46 19.23
C MET A 49 15.61 -13.56 19.47
N GLY A 50 15.80 -14.46 18.50
CA GLY A 50 16.91 -15.43 18.52
C GLY A 50 18.27 -14.74 18.53
N THR A 51 18.48 -13.74 17.66
CA THR A 51 19.73 -12.97 17.64
C THR A 51 19.90 -12.08 18.86
N LEU A 52 18.82 -11.54 19.44
CA LEU A 52 18.86 -10.83 20.71
C LEU A 52 19.40 -11.73 21.83
N LEU A 53 18.89 -12.96 21.92
CA LEU A 53 19.39 -13.94 22.89
C LEU A 53 20.88 -14.23 22.68
N ALA A 54 21.34 -14.26 21.42
CA ALA A 54 22.76 -14.43 21.11
C ALA A 54 23.61 -13.27 21.65
N VAL A 55 23.15 -12.01 21.54
CA VAL A 55 23.84 -10.86 22.14
C VAL A 55 23.86 -10.96 23.65
N LEU A 56 22.74 -11.30 24.29
CA LEU A 56 22.64 -11.42 25.74
C LEU A 56 23.60 -12.51 26.28
N VAL A 57 23.67 -13.66 25.60
CA VAL A 57 24.55 -14.77 25.99
C VAL A 57 26.02 -14.45 25.71
N TYR A 58 26.35 -13.95 24.51
CA TYR A 58 27.73 -13.64 24.14
C TYR A 58 28.34 -12.55 25.05
N PHE A 59 27.55 -11.53 25.36
CA PHE A 59 27.95 -10.43 26.23
C PHE A 59 27.45 -10.59 27.68
N ALA A 60 27.14 -11.81 28.14
CA ALA A 60 26.50 -12.02 29.45
C ALA A 60 27.26 -11.38 30.61
N LYS A 61 28.60 -11.55 30.64
CA LYS A 61 29.46 -10.91 31.67
C LYS A 61 29.42 -9.38 31.57
N ASP A 62 29.42 -8.86 30.35
CA ASP A 62 29.35 -7.41 30.11
C ASP A 62 27.99 -6.85 30.55
N TRP A 63 26.89 -7.54 30.26
CA TRP A 63 25.55 -7.16 30.73
C TRP A 63 25.42 -7.16 32.25
N VAL A 64 25.96 -8.18 32.92
CA VAL A 64 25.99 -8.21 34.40
C VAL A 64 26.73 -7.01 34.96
N ASN A 65 27.89 -6.66 34.37
CA ASN A 65 28.65 -5.48 34.79
C ASN A 65 27.90 -4.18 34.47
N ILE A 66 27.36 -4.03 33.26
CA ILE A 66 26.61 -2.84 32.82
C ILE A 66 25.40 -2.58 33.73
N LEU A 67 24.63 -3.63 34.06
CA LEU A 67 23.47 -3.52 34.95
C LEU A 67 23.89 -3.18 36.37
N ARG A 68 24.82 -3.96 36.96
CA ARG A 68 25.30 -3.72 38.33
C ARG A 68 25.85 -2.30 38.47
N ASP A 69 26.78 -1.91 37.59
CA ASP A 69 27.47 -0.63 37.71
C ASP A 69 26.54 0.54 37.34
N GLY A 70 25.55 0.31 36.48
CA GLY A 70 24.52 1.27 36.12
C GLY A 70 23.60 1.70 37.28
N PHE A 71 23.32 0.78 38.22
CA PHE A 71 22.53 1.08 39.41
C PHE A 71 23.40 1.45 40.62
N VAL A 72 24.56 0.81 40.79
CA VAL A 72 25.43 1.03 41.96
C VAL A 72 26.26 2.31 41.80
N ARG A 73 26.73 2.65 40.59
CA ARG A 73 27.64 3.78 40.33
C ARG A 73 27.25 4.58 39.08
N PRO A 74 26.00 5.07 38.97
CA PRO A 74 25.46 5.69 37.75
C PRO A 74 26.22 6.94 37.25
N ARG A 75 26.97 7.61 38.14
CA ARG A 75 27.74 8.82 37.82
C ARG A 75 29.18 8.53 37.38
N GLN A 76 29.70 7.33 37.61
CA GLN A 76 31.05 6.93 37.17
C GLN A 76 31.04 6.50 35.70
N LYS A 77 32.20 6.51 35.03
CA LYS A 77 32.28 6.21 33.59
C LYS A 77 31.70 4.83 33.26
N GLU A 78 31.94 3.86 34.13
CA GLU A 78 31.51 2.47 34.02
C GLU A 78 29.98 2.34 34.14
N GLY A 79 29.36 3.04 35.09
CA GLY A 79 27.91 2.99 35.32
C GLY A 79 27.08 3.84 34.35
N ARG A 80 27.71 4.74 33.58
CA ARG A 80 26.98 5.56 32.60
C ARG A 80 26.53 4.77 31.38
N LEU A 81 27.21 3.67 31.04
CA LEU A 81 26.96 2.93 29.80
C LEU A 81 25.51 2.44 29.69
N LEU A 82 24.92 1.90 30.77
CA LEU A 82 23.51 1.47 30.80
C LEU A 82 22.55 2.59 30.35
N TRP A 83 22.72 3.78 30.94
CA TRP A 83 21.87 4.94 30.68
C TRP A 83 22.12 5.54 29.30
N LEU A 84 23.35 5.47 28.80
CA LEU A 84 23.69 5.87 27.43
C LEU A 84 23.04 4.93 26.41
N LEU A 85 23.05 3.62 26.65
CA LEU A 85 22.36 2.66 25.78
C LEU A 85 20.85 2.89 25.77
N ALA A 86 20.25 3.14 26.94
CA ALA A 86 18.85 3.51 27.05
C ALA A 86 18.54 4.80 26.28
N ALA A 87 19.34 5.87 26.48
CA ALA A 87 19.15 7.14 25.79
C ALA A 87 19.30 7.04 24.27
N GLY A 88 20.30 6.30 23.79
CA GLY A 88 20.49 6.08 22.35
C GLY A 88 19.43 5.20 21.70
N SER A 89 18.68 4.40 22.48
CA SER A 89 17.52 3.65 21.96
C SER A 89 16.28 4.52 21.73
N ILE A 90 16.19 5.72 22.34
CA ILE A 90 15.02 6.60 22.25
C ILE A 90 14.77 7.09 20.81
N PRO A 91 15.75 7.67 20.08
CA PRO A 91 15.53 8.07 18.69
C PRO A 91 15.10 6.90 17.80
N ALA A 92 15.71 5.73 17.99
CA ALA A 92 15.38 4.52 17.25
C ALA A 92 13.93 4.06 17.51
N GLY A 93 13.50 4.04 18.77
CA GLY A 93 12.12 3.70 19.15
C GLY A 93 11.10 4.70 18.59
N ILE A 94 11.38 6.01 18.68
CA ILE A 94 10.52 7.05 18.11
C ILE A 94 10.44 6.90 16.58
N GLY A 95 11.58 6.72 15.91
CA GLY A 95 11.61 6.49 14.46
C GLY A 95 10.80 5.26 14.06
N GLY A 96 10.91 4.16 14.82
CA GLY A 96 10.14 2.94 14.60
C GLY A 96 8.63 3.17 14.70
N LEU A 97 8.17 3.95 15.69
CA LEU A 97 6.75 4.27 15.87
C LEU A 97 6.22 5.25 14.80
N LEU A 98 7.03 6.24 14.40
CA LEU A 98 6.59 7.28 13.45
C LEU A 98 6.60 6.82 11.98
N LEU A 99 7.49 5.88 11.63
CA LEU A 99 7.71 5.45 10.24
C LEU A 99 7.18 4.03 9.97
N HIS A 100 6.41 3.45 10.91
CA HIS A 100 5.86 2.10 10.80
C HIS A 100 5.07 1.88 9.50
N ASP A 101 4.11 2.76 9.19
CA ASP A 101 3.24 2.65 8.01
C ASP A 101 4.03 2.78 6.69
N MET A 102 5.08 3.62 6.66
CA MET A 102 5.95 3.78 5.49
C MET A 102 6.86 2.56 5.28
N ALA A 103 7.29 1.91 6.37
CA ALA A 103 8.10 0.71 6.34
C ALA A 103 7.35 -0.51 5.79
N GLU A 104 6.03 -0.56 5.98
CA GLU A 104 5.19 -1.63 5.45
C GLU A 104 4.80 -1.42 3.98
N THR A 105 4.75 -0.17 3.50
CA THR A 105 4.21 0.18 2.18
C THR A 105 5.28 0.58 1.15
N VAL A 106 5.95 1.70 1.38
CA VAL A 106 6.88 2.34 0.41
C VAL A 106 8.23 1.64 0.36
N PHE A 107 8.67 1.08 1.48
CA PHE A 107 10.05 0.61 1.65
C PHE A 107 10.31 -0.84 1.20
N ARG A 108 9.29 -1.59 0.77
CA ARG A 108 9.43 -3.00 0.33
C ARG A 108 9.60 -3.20 -1.18
N ASP A 109 9.76 -2.12 -1.95
CA ASP A 109 10.10 -2.20 -3.38
C ASP A 109 11.51 -2.81 -3.57
N PRO A 110 11.67 -3.94 -4.29
CA PRO A 110 12.98 -4.56 -4.53
C PRO A 110 14.03 -3.62 -5.14
N ARG A 111 13.60 -2.62 -5.93
CA ARG A 111 14.50 -1.62 -6.52
C ARG A 111 15.03 -0.67 -5.45
N GLY A 112 14.18 -0.23 -4.53
CA GLY A 112 14.58 0.54 -3.35
C GLY A 112 15.58 -0.22 -2.47
N ILE A 113 15.37 -1.51 -2.24
CA ILE A 113 16.31 -2.37 -1.49
C ILE A 113 17.68 -2.40 -2.18
N ALA A 114 17.70 -2.60 -3.50
CA ALA A 114 18.93 -2.63 -4.29
C ALA A 114 19.70 -1.31 -4.23
N LEU A 115 19.01 -0.18 -4.39
CA LEU A 115 19.60 1.16 -4.30
C LEU A 115 20.17 1.43 -2.92
N ASN A 116 19.43 1.10 -1.85
CA ASN A 116 19.90 1.27 -0.48
C ASN A 116 21.13 0.39 -0.17
N LEU A 117 21.15 -0.87 -0.65
CA LEU A 117 22.30 -1.76 -0.52
C LEU A 117 23.55 -1.13 -1.13
N ILE A 118 23.46 -0.58 -2.35
CA ILE A 118 24.60 0.03 -3.05
C ILE A 118 25.00 1.36 -2.38
N PHE A 119 24.05 2.26 -2.17
CA PHE A 119 24.30 3.59 -1.63
C PHE A 119 24.96 3.53 -0.24
N PHE A 120 24.35 2.80 0.70
CA PHE A 120 24.91 2.72 2.05
C PHE A 120 26.21 1.91 2.09
N SER A 121 26.46 1.01 1.14
CA SER A 121 27.79 0.37 1.02
C SER A 121 28.89 1.40 0.75
N LEU A 122 28.63 2.37 -0.14
CA LEU A 122 29.57 3.44 -0.42
C LEU A 122 29.78 4.34 0.81
N VAL A 123 28.71 4.69 1.52
CA VAL A 123 28.82 5.54 2.73
C VAL A 123 29.57 4.81 3.86
N ILE A 124 29.28 3.53 4.10
CA ILE A 124 30.01 2.73 5.11
C ILE A 124 31.48 2.57 4.68
N TYR A 125 31.78 2.40 3.39
CA TYR A 125 33.14 2.34 2.89
C TYR A 125 33.91 3.63 3.18
N LEU A 126 33.28 4.78 2.96
CA LEU A 126 33.85 6.09 3.29
C LEU A 126 34.10 6.22 4.80
N ALA A 127 33.16 5.80 5.65
CA ALA A 127 33.33 5.80 7.09
C ALA A 127 34.52 4.91 7.52
N ASP A 128 34.59 3.69 7.00
CA ASP A 128 35.63 2.71 7.33
C ASP A 128 37.04 3.15 6.92
N ARG A 129 37.16 3.91 5.81
CA ARG A 129 38.44 4.41 5.30
C ARG A 129 38.87 5.74 5.90
N LYS A 130 37.93 6.64 6.22
CA LYS A 130 38.24 8.00 6.69
C LYS A 130 38.16 8.17 8.22
N ALA A 131 37.63 7.19 8.95
CA ALA A 131 37.54 7.24 10.40
C ALA A 131 38.91 7.32 11.07
N LYS A 132 39.03 8.15 12.12
CA LYS A 132 40.26 8.28 12.94
C LYS A 132 40.58 6.99 13.72
N GLN A 133 39.56 6.23 14.12
CA GLN A 133 39.68 4.94 14.83
C GLN A 133 40.52 4.97 16.11
N THR A 134 40.55 6.10 16.81
CA THR A 134 41.31 6.29 18.05
C THR A 134 40.47 6.05 19.30
N LEU A 135 39.14 6.04 19.21
CA LEU A 135 38.24 5.89 20.35
C LEU A 135 37.87 4.42 20.62
N ASN A 136 37.63 4.12 21.89
CA ASN A 136 37.19 2.81 22.40
C ASN A 136 35.85 2.94 23.15
N GLU A 137 35.29 1.81 23.61
CA GLU A 137 34.00 1.77 24.31
C GLU A 137 33.91 2.67 25.55
N THR A 138 35.03 2.93 26.24
CA THR A 138 35.04 3.77 27.45
C THR A 138 34.94 5.28 27.16
N SER A 139 35.11 5.67 25.90
CA SER A 139 34.97 7.06 25.44
C SER A 139 33.51 7.44 25.16
N PHE A 140 32.55 6.51 25.33
CA PHE A 140 31.17 6.67 24.91
C PHE A 140 30.43 7.79 25.63
N THR A 141 29.87 8.74 24.87
CA THR A 141 29.16 9.91 25.38
C THR A 141 27.68 9.91 25.03
N LEU A 142 26.89 10.78 25.69
CA LEU A 142 25.47 10.97 25.38
C LEU A 142 25.25 11.46 23.94
N LYS A 143 26.13 12.34 23.45
CA LYS A 143 26.08 12.82 22.07
C LYS A 143 26.25 11.66 21.09
N ASP A 144 27.22 10.78 21.35
CA ASP A 144 27.48 9.61 20.50
C ASP A 144 26.29 8.66 20.51
N ALA A 145 25.74 8.37 21.70
CA ALA A 145 24.56 7.51 21.84
C ALA A 145 23.36 8.01 21.05
N LEU A 146 23.05 9.31 21.12
CA LEU A 146 21.94 9.91 20.39
C LEU A 146 22.18 9.95 18.88
N LEU A 147 23.41 10.23 18.42
CA LEU A 147 23.75 10.24 17.00
C LEU A 147 23.70 8.84 16.38
N ILE A 148 24.22 7.84 17.08
CA ILE A 148 24.13 6.44 16.63
C ILE A 148 22.68 5.98 16.66
N GLY A 149 21.91 6.35 17.68
CA GLY A 149 20.46 6.10 17.76
C GLY A 149 19.67 6.72 16.62
N LEU A 150 20.03 7.94 16.20
CA LEU A 150 19.44 8.58 15.02
C LEU A 150 19.83 7.86 13.73
N ALA A 151 21.09 7.44 13.59
CA ALA A 151 21.49 6.62 12.44
C ALA A 151 20.70 5.30 12.38
N GLN A 152 20.35 4.73 13.53
CA GLN A 152 19.55 3.52 13.61
C GLN A 152 18.11 3.70 13.08
N THR A 153 17.56 4.91 13.03
CA THR A 153 16.24 5.13 12.37
C THR A 153 16.32 4.94 10.86
N ILE A 154 17.49 5.18 10.25
CA ILE A 154 17.73 4.93 8.82
C ILE A 154 17.67 3.42 8.52
N ALA A 155 17.95 2.57 9.52
CA ALA A 155 17.85 1.13 9.38
C ALA A 155 16.43 0.60 9.17
N LEU A 156 15.41 1.45 9.36
CA LEU A 156 14.03 1.13 8.97
C LEU A 156 13.86 1.03 7.45
N MET A 157 14.78 1.62 6.67
CA MET A 157 14.85 1.45 5.23
C MET A 157 15.50 0.10 4.90
N PRO A 158 14.79 -0.85 4.28
CA PRO A 158 15.33 -2.11 3.81
C PRO A 158 16.55 -1.89 2.91
N GLY A 159 17.62 -2.66 3.15
CA GLY A 159 18.91 -2.52 2.47
C GLY A 159 19.91 -1.58 3.17
N ALA A 160 19.52 -0.76 4.14
CA ALA A 160 20.45 0.07 4.92
C ALA A 160 21.31 -0.74 5.91
N SER A 161 20.77 -1.86 6.43
CA SER A 161 21.32 -2.69 7.52
C SER A 161 21.38 -1.96 8.86
N ARG A 162 20.83 -2.55 9.92
CA ARG A 162 20.87 -1.98 11.28
C ARG A 162 22.28 -1.84 11.83
N SER A 163 23.03 -2.94 11.82
CA SER A 163 24.44 -2.95 12.22
C SER A 163 25.29 -2.08 11.30
N GLY A 164 24.99 -2.00 9.99
CA GLY A 164 25.64 -1.08 9.06
C GLY A 164 25.45 0.40 9.45
N MET A 165 24.18 0.79 9.64
CA MET A 165 23.66 1.90 10.44
C MET A 165 24.60 2.48 11.49
N THR A 166 24.64 1.73 12.56
CA THR A 166 25.23 2.09 13.84
C THR A 166 26.74 2.01 13.80
N ILE A 167 27.33 1.01 13.11
CA ILE A 167 28.77 0.90 12.91
C ILE A 167 29.28 2.08 12.09
N MET A 168 28.60 2.47 11.01
CA MET A 168 28.97 3.64 10.20
C MET A 168 29.02 4.91 11.04
N ALA A 169 27.97 5.17 11.83
CA ALA A 169 27.90 6.34 12.70
C ALA A 169 29.03 6.34 13.73
N ALA A 170 29.29 5.20 14.39
CA ALA A 170 30.39 5.05 15.33
C ALA A 170 31.76 5.25 14.67
N LEU A 171 31.97 4.75 13.45
CA LEU A 171 33.20 4.97 12.70
C LEU A 171 33.42 6.45 12.40
N PHE A 172 32.39 7.18 11.93
CA PHE A 172 32.49 8.62 11.70
C PHE A 172 32.78 9.42 12.97
N LEU A 173 32.31 8.94 14.13
CA LEU A 173 32.63 9.53 15.44
C LEU A 173 34.06 9.23 15.90
N GLY A 174 34.77 8.31 15.24
CA GLY A 174 36.19 8.01 15.49
C GLY A 174 36.43 6.75 16.32
N TYR A 175 35.42 5.92 16.57
CA TYR A 175 35.58 4.64 17.24
C TYR A 175 36.34 3.64 16.36
N SER A 176 37.18 2.81 16.99
CA SER A 176 37.80 1.67 16.32
C SER A 176 36.74 0.67 15.85
N ARG A 177 37.04 -0.10 14.79
CA ARG A 177 36.08 -1.08 14.23
C ARG A 177 35.50 -2.05 15.28
N PRO A 178 36.31 -2.67 16.17
CA PRO A 178 35.76 -3.56 17.19
C PRO A 178 34.86 -2.82 18.19
N ALA A 179 35.23 -1.60 18.60
CA ALA A 179 34.42 -0.79 19.51
C ALA A 179 33.10 -0.36 18.86
N ALA A 180 33.14 0.06 17.59
CA ALA A 180 31.95 0.41 16.81
C ALA A 180 30.96 -0.76 16.69
N ALA A 181 31.46 -1.97 16.43
CA ALA A 181 30.63 -3.18 16.38
C ALA A 181 30.05 -3.55 17.76
N ARG A 182 30.85 -3.53 18.82
CA ARG A 182 30.39 -3.82 20.20
C ARG A 182 29.32 -2.83 20.65
N LEU A 183 29.56 -1.52 20.49
CA LEU A 183 28.57 -0.49 20.78
C LEU A 183 27.29 -0.66 19.97
N SER A 184 27.40 -0.98 18.67
CA SER A 184 26.26 -1.29 17.80
C SER A 184 25.41 -2.44 18.35
N PHE A 185 26.03 -3.55 18.77
CA PHE A 185 25.30 -4.73 19.25
C PHE A 185 24.62 -4.46 20.61
N LEU A 186 25.32 -3.79 21.53
CA LEU A 186 24.76 -3.39 22.81
C LEU A 186 23.59 -2.41 22.64
N LEU A 187 23.72 -1.42 21.76
CA LEU A 187 22.67 -0.42 21.47
C LEU A 187 21.45 -1.05 20.76
N GLY A 188 21.68 -2.08 19.95
CA GLY A 188 20.61 -2.84 19.31
C GLY A 188 19.72 -3.59 20.31
N THR A 189 20.24 -3.95 21.48
CA THR A 189 19.56 -4.84 22.44
C THR A 189 18.22 -4.26 22.95
N PRO A 190 18.14 -3.03 23.50
CA PRO A 190 16.86 -2.48 23.95
C PRO A 190 15.85 -2.30 22.81
N VAL A 191 16.33 -1.99 21.60
CA VAL A 191 15.46 -1.77 20.43
C VAL A 191 14.89 -3.08 19.91
N ILE A 192 15.70 -4.13 19.78
CA ILE A 192 15.22 -5.47 19.39
C ILE A 192 14.26 -5.99 20.46
N PHE A 193 14.61 -5.86 21.74
CA PHE A 193 13.77 -6.32 22.84
C PHE A 193 12.41 -5.62 22.85
N GLY A 194 12.38 -4.29 22.70
CA GLY A 194 11.13 -3.52 22.64
C GLY A 194 10.26 -3.89 21.45
N ALA A 195 10.84 -4.00 20.26
CA ALA A 195 10.11 -4.44 19.05
C ALA A 195 9.60 -5.88 19.18
N GLY A 196 10.43 -6.77 19.74
CA GLY A 196 10.09 -8.17 19.96
C GLY A 196 8.98 -8.36 20.97
N LEU A 197 8.95 -7.61 22.08
CA LEU A 197 7.85 -7.65 23.05
C LEU A 197 6.52 -7.20 22.43
N LEU A 198 6.54 -6.12 21.66
CA LEU A 198 5.34 -5.59 21.01
C LEU A 198 4.73 -6.59 20.02
N GLU A 199 5.59 -7.30 19.27
CA GLU A 199 5.13 -8.27 18.27
C GLU A 199 4.80 -9.63 18.89
N ALA A 200 5.56 -10.08 19.89
CA ALA A 200 5.27 -11.32 20.63
C ALA A 200 3.88 -11.29 21.29
N ALA A 201 3.42 -10.12 21.74
CA ALA A 201 2.09 -9.95 22.31
C ALA A 201 0.95 -10.21 21.31
N LYS A 202 1.23 -10.24 20.00
CA LYS A 202 0.26 -10.54 18.94
C LYS A 202 0.24 -12.02 18.53
N LEU A 203 1.21 -12.83 19.00
CA LEU A 203 1.29 -14.24 18.65
C LEU A 203 0.21 -15.05 19.37
N THR A 204 -0.41 -15.95 18.63
CA THR A 204 -1.33 -16.96 19.16
C THR A 204 -0.61 -18.29 19.35
N SER A 205 -1.19 -19.19 20.14
CA SER A 205 -0.63 -20.54 20.34
C SER A 205 -0.53 -21.35 19.05
N GLY A 206 -1.30 -21.02 18.00
CA GLY A 206 -1.20 -21.66 16.69
C GLY A 206 0.03 -21.24 15.87
N ASP A 207 0.60 -20.07 16.16
CA ASP A 207 1.77 -19.55 15.44
C ASP A 207 3.09 -20.21 15.88
N ILE A 208 3.11 -20.77 17.09
CA ILE A 208 4.29 -21.40 17.71
C ILE A 208 4.29 -22.90 17.40
N ASN A 209 4.87 -23.25 16.25
CA ASN A 209 5.06 -24.65 15.82
C ASN A 209 6.55 -25.07 15.85
N THR A 210 6.84 -26.32 15.49
CA THR A 210 8.20 -26.86 15.45
C THR A 210 9.11 -26.05 14.54
N ALA A 211 8.64 -25.69 13.35
CA ALA A 211 9.40 -24.89 12.39
C ALA A 211 9.72 -23.49 12.95
N PHE A 212 8.77 -22.84 13.63
CA PHE A 212 8.98 -21.57 14.31
C PHE A 212 10.12 -21.67 15.32
N VAL A 213 10.09 -22.68 16.20
CA VAL A 213 11.13 -22.90 17.21
C VAL A 213 12.48 -23.20 16.54
N CYS A 214 12.51 -24.05 15.51
CA CYS A 214 13.73 -24.35 14.76
C CYS A 214 14.37 -23.10 14.14
N GLY A 215 13.57 -22.19 13.59
CA GLY A 215 14.06 -20.92 13.05
C GLY A 215 14.65 -20.01 14.12
N VAL A 216 13.97 -19.85 15.27
CA VAL A 216 14.47 -19.02 16.39
C VAL A 216 15.78 -19.60 16.95
N VAL A 217 15.85 -20.91 17.15
CA VAL A 217 17.05 -21.61 17.65
C VAL A 217 18.20 -21.52 16.65
N SER A 218 17.95 -21.73 15.36
CA SER A 218 19.01 -21.61 14.34
C SER A 218 19.52 -20.17 14.23
N SER A 219 18.64 -19.18 14.40
CA SER A 219 19.02 -17.77 14.45
C SER A 219 19.88 -17.42 15.66
N PHE A 220 19.55 -17.96 16.83
CA PHE A 220 20.36 -17.85 18.03
C PHE A 220 21.77 -18.44 17.84
N VAL A 221 21.87 -19.69 17.38
CA VAL A 221 23.15 -20.37 17.19
C VAL A 221 24.00 -19.67 16.12
N SER A 222 23.40 -19.36 14.98
CA SER A 222 24.07 -18.63 13.90
C SER A 222 24.51 -17.23 14.35
N GLY A 223 23.68 -16.55 15.15
CA GLY A 223 24.01 -15.26 15.74
C GLY A 223 25.21 -15.30 16.67
N LEU A 224 25.31 -16.30 17.55
CA LEU A 224 26.46 -16.48 18.45
C LEU A 224 27.76 -16.65 17.66
N VAL A 225 27.73 -17.51 16.65
CA VAL A 225 28.87 -17.73 15.75
C VAL A 225 29.20 -16.44 14.98
N GLY A 226 28.18 -15.75 14.47
CA GLY A 226 28.30 -14.50 13.72
C GLY A 226 28.98 -13.39 14.52
N ILE A 227 28.57 -13.15 15.77
CA ILE A 227 29.20 -12.15 16.66
C ILE A 227 30.68 -12.48 16.87
N GLY A 228 30.97 -13.74 17.24
CA GLY A 228 32.34 -14.17 17.54
C GLY A 228 33.28 -14.03 16.34
N LEU A 229 32.88 -14.55 15.17
CA LEU A 229 33.67 -14.48 13.95
C LEU A 229 33.85 -13.03 13.48
N PHE A 230 32.80 -12.21 13.52
CA PHE A 230 32.86 -10.84 13.05
C PHE A 230 33.74 -9.96 13.95
N LEU A 231 33.63 -10.07 15.27
CA LEU A 231 34.51 -9.34 16.18
C LEU A 231 35.97 -9.79 16.06
N ALA A 232 36.22 -11.09 15.84
CA ALA A 232 37.56 -11.58 15.56
C ALA A 232 38.11 -11.03 14.23
N TRP A 233 37.28 -10.94 13.20
CA TRP A 233 37.62 -10.36 11.90
C TRP A 233 38.03 -8.89 12.01
N LEU A 234 37.21 -8.06 12.69
CA LEU A 234 37.43 -6.62 12.80
C LEU A 234 38.68 -6.22 13.59
N LYS A 235 39.28 -7.14 14.34
CA LYS A 235 40.59 -6.91 14.98
C LYS A 235 41.73 -6.83 13.96
N LYS A 236 41.58 -7.45 12.79
CA LYS A 236 42.65 -7.60 11.78
C LYS A 236 42.28 -7.06 10.41
N HIS A 237 40.99 -6.89 10.11
CA HIS A 237 40.50 -6.62 8.76
C HIS A 237 39.45 -5.50 8.72
N SER A 238 39.27 -4.96 7.52
CA SER A 238 38.30 -3.89 7.22
C SER A 238 36.90 -4.43 6.93
N LEU A 239 35.92 -3.53 6.76
CA LEU A 239 34.54 -3.89 6.38
C LEU A 239 34.39 -4.19 4.89
N THR A 240 35.40 -3.87 4.08
CA THR A 240 35.36 -3.91 2.61
C THR A 240 34.71 -5.17 2.02
N PRO A 241 35.02 -6.41 2.45
CA PRO A 241 34.42 -7.61 1.84
C PRO A 241 32.89 -7.66 1.98
N PHE A 242 32.35 -7.22 3.11
CA PHE A 242 30.90 -7.18 3.34
C PHE A 242 30.23 -6.12 2.45
N LEU A 243 30.93 -5.01 2.18
CA LEU A 243 30.44 -3.95 1.32
C LEU A 243 30.47 -4.35 -0.15
N VAL A 244 31.52 -5.05 -0.59
CA VAL A 244 31.58 -5.65 -1.93
C VAL A 244 30.43 -6.64 -2.11
N TYR A 245 30.19 -7.51 -1.13
CA TYR A 245 29.04 -8.41 -1.15
C TYR A 245 27.70 -7.67 -1.31
N ARG A 246 27.46 -6.62 -0.52
CA ARG A 246 26.24 -5.79 -0.65
C ARG A 246 26.09 -5.15 -2.02
N VAL A 247 27.18 -4.64 -2.61
CA VAL A 247 27.14 -4.02 -3.94
C VAL A 247 26.81 -5.07 -5.01
N ILE A 248 27.43 -6.26 -4.94
CA ILE A 248 27.13 -7.38 -5.85
C ILE A 248 25.68 -7.82 -5.71
N LEU A 249 25.21 -8.02 -4.48
CA LEU A 249 23.83 -8.40 -4.20
C LEU A 249 22.85 -7.33 -4.69
N GLY A 250 23.11 -6.05 -4.38
CA GLY A 250 22.31 -4.93 -4.85
C GLY A 250 22.25 -4.84 -6.38
N ALA A 251 23.38 -4.97 -7.06
CA ALA A 251 23.44 -4.99 -8.52
C ALA A 251 22.70 -6.20 -9.10
N GLY A 252 22.83 -7.37 -8.48
CA GLY A 252 22.11 -8.59 -8.88
C GLY A 252 20.60 -8.45 -8.75
N ILE A 253 20.10 -7.90 -7.63
CA ILE A 253 18.68 -7.61 -7.44
C ILE A 253 18.21 -6.59 -8.48
N PHE A 254 18.97 -5.51 -8.68
CA PHE A 254 18.63 -4.48 -9.64
C PHE A 254 18.53 -5.04 -11.06
N PHE A 255 19.50 -5.85 -11.49
CA PHE A 255 19.51 -6.52 -12.79
C PHE A 255 18.37 -7.53 -12.92
N PHE A 256 18.16 -8.38 -11.92
CA PHE A 256 17.09 -9.38 -11.92
C PHE A 256 15.72 -8.72 -12.02
N PHE A 257 15.45 -7.65 -11.26
CA PHE A 257 14.15 -6.96 -11.28
C PHE A 257 14.01 -5.91 -12.39
N MET A 258 15.09 -5.52 -13.08
CA MET A 258 15.00 -4.80 -14.36
C MET A 258 14.72 -5.77 -15.51
N ASN A 259 15.31 -6.96 -15.52
CA ASN A 259 15.15 -7.93 -16.60
C ASN A 259 13.92 -8.82 -16.44
N ASN A 260 13.54 -9.14 -15.21
CA ASN A 260 12.26 -9.76 -14.83
C ASN A 260 11.26 -8.74 -14.31
N ALA A 261 11.48 -7.45 -14.56
CA ALA A 261 10.31 -6.62 -14.84
C ALA A 261 9.62 -7.39 -15.95
N LYS A 262 8.49 -8.06 -15.65
CA LYS A 262 7.53 -8.43 -16.69
C LYS A 262 7.53 -7.20 -17.58
N PRO A 263 7.81 -7.34 -18.90
CA PRO A 263 7.57 -6.20 -19.75
C PRO A 263 6.18 -5.73 -19.30
N SER A 264 6.08 -4.45 -18.89
CA SER A 264 4.86 -3.75 -19.26
C SER A 264 4.66 -4.23 -20.68
N GLN A 265 3.54 -4.88 -20.97
CA GLN A 265 3.24 -5.21 -22.34
C GLN A 265 3.28 -3.85 -23.04
N ASP A 266 4.46 -3.50 -23.54
CA ASP A 266 4.72 -2.38 -24.38
C ASP A 266 4.15 -2.95 -25.66
N PHE A 267 2.83 -2.83 -25.73
CA PHE A 267 2.06 -3.19 -26.89
C PHE A 267 2.70 -2.39 -28.00
N VAL A 268 3.48 -3.09 -28.83
CA VAL A 268 3.88 -2.58 -30.13
C VAL A 268 2.55 -2.33 -30.83
N LEU A 269 2.24 -1.05 -31.00
CA LEU A 269 1.20 -0.56 -31.87
C LEU A 269 1.41 -1.20 -33.25
N LEU A 270 0.73 -2.30 -33.52
CA LEU A 270 0.26 -2.58 -34.86
C LEU A 270 -0.97 -1.69 -35.03
N VAL A 271 -0.77 -0.37 -35.22
CA VAL A 271 -1.83 0.43 -35.83
C VAL A 271 -1.95 -0.11 -37.25
N PRO A 272 -3.09 -0.67 -37.68
CA PRO A 272 -3.26 -1.15 -39.04
C PRO A 272 -3.29 -0.02 -40.09
N SER A 273 -2.76 1.16 -39.78
CA SER A 273 -3.02 2.40 -40.53
C SER A 273 -1.84 3.37 -40.58
N ILE A 274 -0.68 3.07 -39.99
CA ILE A 274 0.51 3.95 -40.07
C ILE A 274 1.55 3.29 -40.97
N CYS A 275 1.46 3.55 -42.28
CA CYS A 275 2.46 3.19 -43.27
C CYS A 275 3.55 4.28 -43.38
N ALA A 276 4.22 4.59 -42.27
CA ALA A 276 5.26 5.61 -42.20
C ALA A 276 6.35 5.24 -41.20
N PRO A 277 7.60 5.73 -41.34
CA PRO A 277 8.64 5.49 -40.35
C PRO A 277 8.22 6.05 -38.99
N LEU A 278 8.09 5.15 -38.02
CA LEU A 278 7.65 5.42 -36.67
C LEU A 278 8.73 6.16 -35.90
N VAL A 279 8.40 7.33 -35.36
CA VAL A 279 9.35 8.25 -34.72
C VAL A 279 9.41 7.99 -33.21
N SER A 280 8.25 7.75 -32.59
CA SER A 280 8.15 7.48 -31.16
C SER A 280 6.81 6.81 -30.85
N THR A 281 6.82 5.79 -30.00
CA THR A 281 5.61 5.25 -29.36
C THR A 281 5.89 4.99 -27.89
N GLY A 282 4.83 4.83 -27.10
CA GLY A 282 4.96 4.43 -25.71
C GLY A 282 3.67 4.57 -24.91
N THR A 283 3.75 4.20 -23.64
CA THR A 283 2.70 4.41 -22.64
C THR A 283 3.14 5.50 -21.67
N LEU A 284 2.28 6.49 -21.46
CA LEU A 284 2.56 7.63 -20.59
C LEU A 284 2.57 7.22 -19.11
N LYS A 285 3.50 7.77 -18.35
CA LYS A 285 3.71 7.54 -16.91
C LYS A 285 3.26 8.75 -16.09
N SER A 286 3.13 8.55 -14.78
CA SER A 286 2.86 9.64 -13.85
C SER A 286 3.99 10.67 -13.87
N GLY A 287 3.65 11.92 -14.20
CA GLY A 287 4.60 13.02 -14.32
C GLY A 287 5.06 13.33 -15.74
N ASP A 288 4.67 12.52 -16.74
CA ASP A 288 4.99 12.80 -18.14
C ASP A 288 4.23 14.04 -18.64
N SER A 289 4.93 14.88 -19.40
CA SER A 289 4.39 16.04 -20.12
C SER A 289 4.67 15.90 -21.61
N PHE A 290 4.02 16.74 -22.43
CA PHE A 290 4.32 16.82 -23.86
C PHE A 290 5.82 17.11 -24.09
N ASP A 291 6.40 18.03 -23.33
CA ASP A 291 7.81 18.39 -23.46
C ASP A 291 8.75 17.26 -23.04
N SER A 292 8.46 16.56 -21.93
CA SER A 292 9.31 15.44 -21.48
C SER A 292 9.23 14.24 -22.42
N THR A 293 8.07 14.03 -23.04
CA THR A 293 7.79 12.87 -23.90
C THR A 293 8.28 13.07 -25.33
N PHE A 294 8.09 14.27 -25.88
CA PHE A 294 8.32 14.55 -27.31
C PHE A 294 9.50 15.49 -27.58
N GLY A 295 9.98 16.25 -26.58
CA GLY A 295 10.91 17.38 -26.75
C GLY A 295 12.26 17.07 -27.42
N ARG A 296 12.68 15.80 -27.47
CA ARG A 296 13.91 15.37 -28.17
C ARG A 296 13.69 14.87 -29.60
N LYS A 297 12.44 14.56 -29.97
CA LYS A 297 12.08 13.84 -31.20
C LYS A 297 11.15 14.61 -32.12
N VAL A 298 10.46 15.62 -31.58
CA VAL A 298 9.48 16.44 -32.28
C VAL A 298 9.86 17.92 -32.09
N PRO A 299 9.82 18.76 -33.14
CA PRO A 299 10.08 20.20 -33.00
C PRO A 299 9.14 20.85 -31.99
N TYR A 300 9.66 21.76 -31.16
CA TYR A 300 8.89 22.39 -30.08
C TYR A 300 7.62 23.13 -30.57
N ALA A 301 7.68 23.75 -31.75
CA ALA A 301 6.50 24.39 -32.36
C ALA A 301 5.36 23.39 -32.64
N ASP A 302 5.72 22.19 -33.11
CA ASP A 302 4.77 21.12 -33.40
C ASP A 302 4.20 20.50 -32.12
N ILE A 303 5.00 20.42 -31.04
CA ILE A 303 4.53 19.98 -29.72
C ILE A 303 3.43 20.92 -29.20
N ARG A 304 3.62 22.23 -29.34
CA ARG A 304 2.61 23.23 -28.89
C ARG A 304 1.35 23.20 -29.75
N ALA A 305 1.51 23.03 -31.07
CA ALA A 305 0.38 22.89 -31.98
C ALA A 305 -0.42 21.61 -31.69
N LEU A 306 0.27 20.51 -31.42
CA LEU A 306 -0.30 19.23 -31.00
C LEU A 306 -1.08 19.34 -29.69
N GLU A 307 -0.49 19.95 -28.66
CA GLU A 307 -1.14 20.20 -27.37
C GLU A 307 -2.45 20.98 -27.55
N LYS A 308 -2.44 22.03 -28.39
CA LYS A 308 -3.62 22.84 -28.71
C LYS A 308 -4.69 22.04 -29.44
N ALA A 309 -4.30 21.20 -30.41
CA ALA A 309 -5.22 20.35 -31.16
C ALA A 309 -5.87 19.27 -30.27
N LEU A 310 -5.09 18.60 -29.41
CA LEU A 310 -5.61 17.64 -28.43
C LEU A 310 -6.55 18.29 -27.43
N LYS A 311 -6.23 19.51 -26.98
CA LYS A 311 -7.11 20.28 -26.10
C LYS A 311 -8.46 20.56 -26.74
N LYS A 312 -8.49 20.90 -28.03
CA LYS A 312 -9.73 21.08 -28.80
C LYS A 312 -10.53 19.77 -28.93
N ALA A 313 -9.84 18.63 -29.01
CA ALA A 313 -10.46 17.29 -29.08
C ALA A 313 -10.90 16.72 -27.72
N GLY A 314 -10.62 17.43 -26.60
CA GLY A 314 -10.96 16.96 -25.25
C GLY A 314 -9.92 16.04 -24.59
N ALA A 315 -8.69 15.98 -25.13
CA ALA A 315 -7.55 15.20 -24.61
C ALA A 315 -6.31 16.06 -24.32
N GLY A 316 -6.50 17.35 -23.99
CA GLY A 316 -5.38 18.29 -23.80
C GLY A 316 -4.48 18.06 -22.59
N VAL A 317 -4.81 17.09 -21.73
CA VAL A 317 -3.97 16.66 -20.60
C VAL A 317 -3.65 15.19 -20.80
N LEU A 318 -2.36 14.86 -20.85
CA LEU A 318 -1.86 13.50 -20.90
C LEU A 318 -2.12 12.78 -19.57
N GLN A 319 -2.58 11.53 -19.63
CA GLN A 319 -2.88 10.72 -18.45
C GLN A 319 -1.93 9.52 -18.36
N PRO A 320 -1.53 9.09 -17.15
CA PRO A 320 -0.82 7.84 -16.98
C PRO A 320 -1.64 6.68 -17.54
N GLY A 321 -1.03 5.86 -18.39
CA GLY A 321 -1.70 4.76 -19.09
C GLY A 321 -2.23 5.10 -20.50
N ASP A 322 -2.22 6.37 -20.90
CA ASP A 322 -2.49 6.74 -22.30
C ASP A 322 -1.39 6.14 -23.20
N ILE A 323 -1.78 5.57 -24.34
CA ILE A 323 -0.85 5.03 -25.34
C ILE A 323 -0.73 6.03 -26.49
N TYR A 324 0.49 6.35 -26.93
CA TYR A 324 0.70 7.27 -28.05
C TYR A 324 1.58 6.70 -29.15
N ALA A 325 1.41 7.23 -30.36
CA ALA A 325 2.26 7.02 -31.52
C ALA A 325 2.50 8.34 -32.26
N VAL A 326 3.72 8.55 -32.74
CA VAL A 326 4.11 9.68 -33.59
C VAL A 326 4.87 9.15 -34.80
N SER A 327 4.49 9.58 -36.00
CA SER A 327 5.17 9.26 -37.25
C SER A 327 5.32 10.49 -38.14
N PHE A 328 6.38 10.51 -38.96
CA PHE A 328 6.55 11.46 -40.06
C PHE A 328 6.50 10.69 -41.38
N SER A 329 5.59 11.06 -42.28
CA SER A 329 5.45 10.46 -43.60
C SER A 329 5.70 11.49 -44.70
N THR A 330 6.14 11.05 -45.87
CA THR A 330 6.08 11.86 -47.10
C THR A 330 4.94 11.36 -47.97
N PRO A 331 4.17 12.23 -48.64
CA PRO A 331 2.98 11.85 -49.37
C PRO A 331 3.45 11.08 -50.61
N GLY A 332 2.89 9.88 -50.83
CA GLY A 332 3.31 8.97 -51.90
C GLY A 332 4.29 7.86 -51.47
N ALA A 333 4.72 7.82 -50.21
CA ALA A 333 5.33 6.63 -49.61
C ALA A 333 4.25 5.69 -49.04
N ALA A 334 3.32 5.22 -49.89
CA ALA A 334 2.38 4.19 -49.48
C ALA A 334 3.10 2.83 -49.54
N MET A 335 3.40 2.22 -48.39
CA MET A 335 3.61 0.78 -48.32
C MET A 335 2.23 0.11 -48.45
N ASP A 336 2.05 -0.69 -49.50
CA ASP A 336 0.89 -1.57 -49.62
C ASP A 336 1.05 -2.72 -48.61
N CYS A 337 0.11 -2.86 -47.68
CA CYS A 337 0.08 -3.93 -46.68
C CYS A 337 -0.83 -5.10 -47.11
N GLY A 338 -1.21 -5.16 -48.39
CA GLY A 338 -1.71 -6.37 -49.04
C GLY A 338 -0.58 -7.16 -49.70
N LEU A 339 -0.70 -8.49 -49.71
CA LEU A 339 0.19 -9.43 -50.39
C LEU A 339 0.67 -8.94 -51.79
N ASN A 340 1.98 -9.09 -52.02
CA ASN A 340 2.69 -9.14 -53.32
C ASN A 340 2.78 -7.84 -54.18
N ALA A 341 3.84 -7.08 -53.89
CA ALA A 341 4.66 -6.24 -54.79
C ALA A 341 4.13 -4.87 -55.31
N VAL A 342 5.06 -3.89 -55.40
CA VAL A 342 5.42 -3.05 -56.60
C VAL A 342 5.74 -1.56 -56.33
N HIS A 343 6.75 -1.09 -57.10
CA HIS A 343 7.24 0.23 -57.55
C HIS A 343 6.90 1.58 -56.85
N LEU A 344 7.97 2.35 -56.59
CA LEU A 344 7.95 3.75 -56.19
C LEU A 344 7.93 4.69 -57.42
N ARG A 345 6.92 5.56 -57.52
CA ARG A 345 6.96 6.75 -58.38
C ARG A 345 6.79 8.00 -57.51
N ARG A 346 7.81 8.88 -57.54
CA ARG A 346 7.91 10.10 -56.71
C ARG A 346 7.09 11.25 -57.31
N ARG A 347 6.18 11.86 -56.55
CA ARG A 347 5.64 13.22 -56.81
C ARG A 347 5.26 13.94 -55.52
N ASN A 348 5.92 15.07 -55.30
CA ASN A 348 5.66 16.15 -54.35
C ASN A 348 5.94 15.89 -52.85
N SER A 349 6.76 16.77 -52.26
CA SER A 349 7.46 16.62 -51.00
C SER A 349 6.83 17.50 -49.90
N GLU A 350 5.82 17.01 -49.18
CA GLU A 350 5.33 17.65 -47.94
C GLU A 350 5.34 16.65 -46.77
N ILE A 351 6.21 16.84 -45.78
CA ILE A 351 6.26 15.94 -44.61
C ILE A 351 4.97 16.08 -43.80
N VAL A 352 4.19 15.02 -43.71
CA VAL A 352 2.98 14.92 -42.89
C VAL A 352 3.37 14.31 -41.54
N MET A 353 3.03 15.01 -40.44
CA MET A 353 3.16 14.46 -39.09
C MET A 353 1.82 13.86 -38.68
N ASP A 354 1.83 12.58 -38.33
CA ASP A 354 0.66 11.90 -37.77
C ASP A 354 0.92 11.56 -36.30
N PHE A 355 -0.02 11.94 -35.46
CA PHE A 355 -0.03 11.66 -34.04
C PHE A 355 -1.29 10.90 -33.67
N VAL A 356 -1.16 9.87 -32.87
CA VAL A 356 -2.29 9.10 -32.35
C VAL A 356 -2.14 8.96 -30.84
N LEU A 357 -3.23 9.17 -30.11
CA LEU A 357 -3.33 8.94 -28.66
C LEU A 357 -4.57 8.09 -28.39
N ALA A 358 -4.40 6.96 -27.72
CA ALA A 358 -5.48 6.07 -27.31
C ALA A 358 -5.70 6.16 -25.80
N ARG A 359 -6.96 6.38 -25.39
CA ARG A 359 -7.42 6.48 -24.00
C ARG A 359 -8.73 5.73 -23.80
N GLY A 360 -8.66 4.59 -23.13
CA GLY A 360 -9.78 3.65 -23.07
C GLY A 360 -10.28 3.35 -24.49
N GLU A 361 -11.59 3.52 -24.73
CA GLU A 361 -12.20 3.36 -26.06
C GLU A 361 -11.94 4.52 -27.03
N ASN A 362 -11.39 5.66 -26.59
CA ASN A 362 -11.24 6.83 -27.46
C ASN A 362 -9.87 6.80 -28.16
N LEU A 363 -9.87 7.05 -29.47
CA LEU A 363 -8.69 7.30 -30.27
C LEU A 363 -8.71 8.75 -30.74
N TYR A 364 -7.61 9.45 -30.51
CA TYR A 364 -7.40 10.82 -30.96
C TYR A 364 -6.31 10.79 -32.02
N SER A 365 -6.66 11.00 -33.27
CA SER A 365 -5.72 11.17 -34.38
C SER A 365 -5.54 12.65 -34.68
N ILE A 366 -4.30 13.07 -34.95
CA ILE A 366 -3.97 14.42 -35.37
C ILE A 366 -3.01 14.33 -36.53
N SER A 367 -3.43 14.86 -37.68
CA SER A 367 -2.58 14.94 -38.86
C SER A 367 -2.19 16.39 -39.14
N ARG A 368 -0.91 16.61 -39.41
CA ARG A 368 -0.37 17.90 -39.86
C ARG A 368 -0.41 17.99 -41.37
N LYS A 369 -1.18 18.93 -41.91
CA LYS A 369 -1.21 19.29 -43.34
C LYS A 369 -0.75 20.74 -43.48
N GLY A 370 0.48 20.95 -43.96
CA GLY A 370 1.12 22.27 -43.93
C GLY A 370 1.33 22.77 -42.49
N ASP A 371 0.75 23.93 -42.15
CA ASP A 371 0.81 24.54 -40.81
C ASP A 371 -0.40 24.20 -39.90
N ASN A 372 -1.39 23.47 -40.43
CA ASN A 372 -2.62 23.15 -39.70
C ASN A 372 -2.58 21.72 -39.12
N PHE A 373 -2.98 21.59 -37.85
CA PHE A 373 -3.17 20.32 -37.15
C PHE A 373 -4.66 20.04 -37.02
N GLU A 374 -5.14 19.01 -37.70
CA GLU A 374 -6.55 18.62 -37.72
C GLU A 374 -6.79 17.45 -36.76
N PRO A 375 -7.48 17.66 -35.63
CA PRO A 375 -7.81 16.57 -34.71
C PRO A 375 -9.08 15.84 -35.16
N GLU A 376 -9.02 14.52 -35.09
CA GLU A 376 -10.16 13.63 -35.23
C GLU A 376 -10.27 12.75 -33.98
N LYS A 377 -11.50 12.51 -33.54
CA LYS A 377 -11.80 11.62 -32.42
C LYS A 377 -12.66 10.48 -32.93
N SER A 378 -12.13 9.27 -32.84
CA SER A 378 -12.85 8.03 -33.16
C SER A 378 -12.88 7.11 -31.94
N ARG A 379 -13.60 5.99 -32.03
CA ARG A 379 -13.55 4.94 -31.02
C ARG A 379 -12.77 3.75 -31.55
N VAL A 380 -11.90 3.21 -30.72
CA VAL A 380 -11.25 1.93 -30.98
C VAL A 380 -12.30 0.84 -30.73
N PRO A 381 -12.52 -0.09 -31.67
CA PRO A 381 -13.31 -1.28 -31.42
C PRO A 381 -12.79 -1.98 -30.16
N ALA A 382 -13.67 -2.28 -29.23
CA ALA A 382 -13.33 -2.98 -28.00
C ALA A 382 -14.07 -4.31 -27.93
N SER A 383 -13.36 -5.33 -27.47
CA SER A 383 -13.94 -6.62 -27.10
C SER A 383 -13.98 -6.72 -25.58
N THR A 384 -15.09 -7.22 -25.07
CA THR A 384 -15.22 -7.52 -23.65
C THR A 384 -14.85 -8.97 -23.42
N VAL A 385 -13.95 -9.23 -22.46
CA VAL A 385 -13.57 -10.57 -22.05
C VAL A 385 -14.10 -10.78 -20.63
N SER A 386 -14.90 -11.83 -20.44
CA SER A 386 -15.40 -12.22 -19.13
C SER A 386 -14.41 -13.14 -18.44
N PHE A 387 -14.08 -12.81 -17.21
CA PHE A 387 -13.24 -13.60 -16.31
C PHE A 387 -14.08 -14.14 -15.16
N SER A 388 -13.68 -15.27 -14.63
CA SER A 388 -14.30 -15.83 -13.43
C SER A 388 -13.29 -16.58 -12.60
N VAL A 389 -13.44 -16.46 -11.29
CA VAL A 389 -12.57 -17.11 -10.33
C VAL A 389 -13.36 -17.53 -9.11
N GLN A 390 -12.84 -18.52 -8.40
CA GLN A 390 -13.25 -18.86 -7.04
C GLN A 390 -12.02 -19.13 -6.18
N GLY A 391 -12.20 -19.05 -4.87
CA GLY A 391 -11.15 -19.41 -3.94
C GLY A 391 -11.68 -19.60 -2.52
N VAL A 392 -10.77 -20.10 -1.69
CA VAL A 392 -10.98 -20.31 -0.25
C VAL A 392 -10.08 -19.33 0.49
N LEU A 393 -10.60 -18.75 1.55
CA LEU A 393 -9.87 -17.86 2.43
C LEU A 393 -8.98 -18.69 3.35
N ASP A 394 -7.67 -18.47 3.28
CA ASP A 394 -6.72 -19.04 4.23
C ASP A 394 -6.33 -18.02 5.33
N SER A 395 -6.08 -16.77 4.93
CA SER A 395 -5.66 -15.69 5.83
C SER A 395 -6.54 -14.43 5.76
N SER A 396 -6.69 -13.85 4.56
CA SER A 396 -7.51 -12.66 4.34
C SER A 396 -8.14 -12.69 2.95
N LEU A 397 -9.25 -11.95 2.78
CA LEU A 397 -9.89 -11.79 1.46
C LEU A 397 -8.89 -11.28 0.42
N TRP A 398 -8.10 -10.26 0.77
CA TRP A 398 -7.14 -9.65 -0.14
C TRP A 398 -6.14 -10.69 -0.66
N GLU A 399 -5.54 -11.45 0.25
CA GLU A 399 -4.54 -12.44 -0.11
C GLU A 399 -5.14 -13.59 -0.92
N ALA A 400 -6.31 -14.10 -0.52
CA ALA A 400 -7.00 -15.17 -1.22
C ALA A 400 -7.31 -14.77 -2.68
N MET A 401 -7.87 -13.57 -2.88
CA MET A 401 -8.17 -13.07 -4.23
C MET A 401 -6.90 -12.76 -5.04
N ARG A 402 -5.85 -12.23 -4.40
CA ARG A 402 -4.57 -11.91 -5.07
C ARG A 402 -3.85 -13.18 -5.55
N VAL A 403 -3.83 -14.24 -4.74
CA VAL A 403 -3.27 -15.55 -5.11
C VAL A 403 -4.07 -16.17 -6.26
N SER A 404 -5.39 -15.98 -6.27
CA SER A 404 -6.25 -16.35 -7.39
C SER A 404 -6.12 -15.42 -8.63
N SER A 405 -5.08 -14.58 -8.69
CA SER A 405 -4.79 -13.67 -9.80
C SER A 405 -5.86 -12.61 -10.10
N VAL A 406 -6.66 -12.24 -9.09
CA VAL A 406 -7.63 -11.13 -9.22
C VAL A 406 -6.88 -9.78 -9.24
N PRO A 407 -7.16 -8.88 -10.19
CA PRO A 407 -6.58 -7.54 -10.19
C PRO A 407 -6.97 -6.75 -8.94
N ALA A 408 -6.03 -5.97 -8.37
CA ALA A 408 -6.25 -5.22 -7.13
C ALA A 408 -7.51 -4.32 -7.15
N GLY A 409 -7.82 -3.70 -8.29
CA GLY A 409 -9.04 -2.90 -8.45
C GLY A 409 -10.32 -3.72 -8.26
N MET A 410 -10.35 -4.96 -8.74
CA MET A 410 -11.49 -5.87 -8.58
C MET A 410 -11.60 -6.40 -7.15
N ILE A 411 -10.47 -6.58 -6.44
CA ILE A 411 -10.47 -6.94 -5.02
C ILE A 411 -11.10 -5.82 -4.19
N MET A 412 -10.70 -4.57 -4.44
CA MET A 412 -11.30 -3.40 -3.78
C MET A 412 -12.78 -3.27 -4.10
N GLU A 413 -13.17 -3.44 -5.36
CA GLU A 413 -14.58 -3.39 -5.76
C GLU A 413 -15.41 -4.49 -5.10
N PHE A 414 -14.90 -5.73 -5.02
CA PHE A 414 -15.54 -6.82 -4.29
C PHE A 414 -15.77 -6.46 -2.82
N ALA A 415 -14.72 -5.96 -2.15
CA ALA A 415 -14.80 -5.56 -0.76
C ALA A 415 -15.82 -4.44 -0.57
N ASP A 416 -15.84 -3.45 -1.47
CA ASP A 416 -16.77 -2.32 -1.43
C ASP A 416 -18.23 -2.73 -1.66
N ILE A 417 -18.48 -3.69 -2.56
CA ILE A 417 -19.82 -4.25 -2.82
C ILE A 417 -20.42 -4.85 -1.54
N PHE A 418 -19.60 -5.59 -0.79
CA PHE A 418 -20.05 -6.33 0.40
C PHE A 418 -19.72 -5.63 1.73
N ALA A 419 -19.05 -4.47 1.74
CA ALA A 419 -18.56 -3.76 2.94
C ALA A 419 -19.64 -3.47 4.01
N TRP A 420 -20.91 -3.57 3.61
CA TRP A 420 -22.09 -3.40 4.46
C TRP A 420 -22.60 -4.66 5.11
N GLU A 421 -22.40 -5.79 4.45
CA GLU A 421 -22.90 -7.09 4.93
C GLU A 421 -21.81 -7.90 5.59
N ILE A 422 -20.55 -7.59 5.27
CA ILE A 422 -19.37 -8.29 5.76
C ILE A 422 -18.31 -7.24 6.12
N ASP A 423 -17.83 -7.27 7.35
CA ASP A 423 -16.62 -6.60 7.78
C ASP A 423 -15.41 -7.49 7.52
N PHE A 424 -14.83 -7.36 6.31
CA PHE A 424 -13.71 -8.19 5.86
C PHE A 424 -12.44 -8.10 6.70
N LEU A 425 -12.38 -7.23 7.71
CA LEU A 425 -11.27 -7.16 8.66
C LEU A 425 -11.46 -8.06 9.88
N THR A 426 -12.70 -8.41 10.23
CA THR A 426 -13.01 -9.05 11.53
C THR A 426 -13.89 -10.28 11.42
N GLU A 427 -14.71 -10.36 10.39
CA GLU A 427 -15.70 -11.42 10.20
C GLU A 427 -15.23 -12.60 9.32
N PRO A 428 -14.32 -12.44 8.34
CA PRO A 428 -13.83 -13.57 7.57
C PRO A 428 -13.12 -14.61 8.43
N ARG A 429 -13.44 -15.87 8.16
CA ARG A 429 -12.79 -17.03 8.77
C ARG A 429 -12.00 -17.80 7.72
N LYS A 430 -11.00 -18.55 8.19
CA LYS A 430 -10.33 -19.55 7.37
C LYS A 430 -11.34 -20.60 6.95
N GLY A 431 -11.38 -20.92 5.66
CA GLY A 431 -12.36 -21.85 5.07
C GLY A 431 -13.56 -21.15 4.42
N ASP A 432 -13.77 -19.86 4.68
CA ASP A 432 -14.76 -19.08 3.93
C ASP A 432 -14.42 -19.10 2.43
N THR A 433 -15.41 -19.06 1.56
CA THR A 433 -15.19 -19.14 0.11
C THR A 433 -15.74 -17.92 -0.61
N PHE A 434 -15.14 -17.58 -1.75
CA PHE A 434 -15.61 -16.52 -2.61
C PHE A 434 -15.64 -16.97 -4.07
N ALA A 435 -16.50 -16.33 -4.85
CA ALA A 435 -16.47 -16.40 -6.29
C ALA A 435 -16.73 -15.01 -6.89
N LEU A 436 -16.06 -14.71 -7.99
CA LEU A 436 -16.13 -13.41 -8.66
C LEU A 436 -16.20 -13.61 -10.17
N VAL A 437 -17.13 -12.91 -10.82
CA VAL A 437 -17.23 -12.79 -12.27
C VAL A 437 -17.13 -11.32 -12.63
N TRP A 438 -16.17 -10.97 -13.47
CA TRP A 438 -15.99 -9.61 -13.96
C TRP A 438 -15.71 -9.60 -15.45
N GLU A 439 -15.87 -8.43 -16.05
CA GLU A 439 -15.55 -8.17 -17.44
C GLU A 439 -14.43 -7.17 -17.54
N GLU A 440 -13.46 -7.46 -18.40
CA GLU A 440 -12.45 -6.50 -18.81
C GLU A 440 -12.68 -6.15 -20.27
N CYS A 441 -12.79 -4.86 -20.54
CA CYS A 441 -12.77 -4.35 -21.90
C CYS A 441 -11.31 -4.32 -22.38
N ARG A 442 -11.07 -4.86 -23.58
CA ARG A 442 -9.81 -4.79 -24.30
C ARG A 442 -10.07 -4.11 -25.63
N THR A 443 -9.44 -2.96 -25.84
CA THR A 443 -9.48 -2.36 -27.18
C THR A 443 -8.65 -3.18 -28.16
N ALA A 444 -8.93 -3.10 -29.45
CA ALA A 444 -8.12 -3.72 -30.50
C ALA A 444 -6.63 -3.27 -30.47
N LEU A 445 -6.35 -2.15 -29.78
CA LEU A 445 -5.01 -1.61 -29.56
C LEU A 445 -4.38 -2.05 -28.22
N GLY A 446 -5.01 -2.95 -27.48
CA GLY A 446 -4.51 -3.45 -26.19
C GLY A 446 -4.64 -2.46 -25.03
N VAL A 447 -5.34 -1.33 -25.21
CA VAL A 447 -5.56 -0.35 -24.14
C VAL A 447 -6.53 -0.95 -23.10
N PRO A 448 -6.14 -1.00 -21.82
CA PRO A 448 -7.06 -1.40 -20.75
C PRO A 448 -8.18 -0.36 -20.62
N CYS A 449 -9.45 -0.77 -20.78
CA CYS A 449 -10.62 0.03 -20.43
C CYS A 449 -11.17 -0.39 -19.06
N PRO A 450 -12.08 0.38 -18.44
CA PRO A 450 -12.62 0.08 -17.12
C PRO A 450 -13.15 -1.36 -17.02
N ALA A 451 -12.66 -2.11 -16.04
CA ALA A 451 -13.21 -3.41 -15.67
C ALA A 451 -14.47 -3.23 -14.82
N ARG A 452 -15.34 -4.23 -14.83
CA ARG A 452 -16.60 -4.20 -14.07
C ARG A 452 -16.91 -5.56 -13.49
N VAL A 453 -17.22 -5.60 -12.19
CA VAL A 453 -17.78 -6.79 -11.56
C VAL A 453 -19.22 -7.01 -12.07
N LEU A 454 -19.48 -8.18 -12.65
CA LEU A 454 -20.83 -8.57 -13.07
C LEU A 454 -21.60 -9.24 -11.94
N GLY A 455 -20.90 -10.05 -11.15
CA GLY A 455 -21.45 -10.66 -9.97
C GLY A 455 -20.37 -11.14 -9.02
N ALA A 456 -20.73 -11.27 -7.76
CA ALA A 456 -19.85 -11.74 -6.71
C ALA A 456 -20.63 -12.55 -5.68
N VAL A 457 -19.99 -13.57 -5.12
CA VAL A 457 -20.55 -14.41 -4.05
C VAL A 457 -19.51 -14.56 -2.96
N TYR A 458 -19.95 -14.41 -1.71
CA TYR A 458 -19.16 -14.75 -0.52
C TYR A 458 -19.95 -15.76 0.32
N ARG A 459 -19.28 -16.81 0.80
CA ARG A 459 -19.85 -17.82 1.69
C ARG A 459 -18.96 -17.93 2.90
N GLY A 460 -19.42 -17.38 4.02
CA GLY A 460 -18.75 -17.55 5.30
C GLY A 460 -19.57 -18.37 6.28
N GLU A 461 -18.89 -19.08 7.17
CA GLU A 461 -19.55 -19.87 8.22
C GLU A 461 -20.38 -18.99 9.16
N GLU A 462 -19.82 -17.84 9.58
CA GLU A 462 -20.51 -16.88 10.48
C GLU A 462 -21.33 -15.83 9.74
N THR A 463 -20.89 -15.41 8.55
CA THR A 463 -21.54 -14.32 7.78
C THR A 463 -22.71 -14.81 6.93
N GLY A 464 -22.80 -16.13 6.72
CA GLY A 464 -23.70 -16.74 5.75
C GLY A 464 -23.30 -16.46 4.30
N GLU A 465 -24.16 -16.89 3.38
CA GLU A 465 -23.98 -16.73 1.94
C GLU A 465 -24.57 -15.40 1.46
N LYS A 466 -23.73 -14.59 0.80
CA LYS A 466 -24.04 -13.27 0.27
C LYS A 466 -23.82 -13.23 -1.23
N HIS A 467 -24.79 -12.67 -1.96
CA HIS A 467 -24.74 -12.51 -3.41
C HIS A 467 -24.82 -11.05 -3.80
N ALA A 468 -24.12 -10.72 -4.89
CA ALA A 468 -24.15 -9.41 -5.52
C ALA A 468 -24.20 -9.55 -7.03
N PHE A 469 -25.11 -8.83 -7.67
CA PHE A 469 -25.27 -8.80 -9.12
C PHE A 469 -25.40 -7.37 -9.62
N TYR A 470 -24.68 -7.05 -10.69
CA TYR A 470 -24.74 -5.75 -11.32
C TYR A 470 -26.02 -5.59 -12.15
N TYR A 471 -26.81 -4.55 -11.89
CA TYR A 471 -28.01 -4.20 -12.64
C TYR A 471 -28.25 -2.69 -12.62
N GLY A 472 -28.65 -2.08 -13.73
CA GLY A 472 -29.07 -0.67 -13.76
C GLY A 472 -28.08 0.34 -13.14
N ALA A 473 -26.77 0.07 -13.21
CA ALA A 473 -25.69 0.83 -12.59
C ALA A 473 -25.51 0.70 -11.05
N SER A 474 -26.08 -0.32 -10.43
CA SER A 474 -25.85 -0.66 -9.01
C SER A 474 -25.73 -2.16 -8.79
N TYR A 475 -25.51 -2.56 -7.54
CA TYR A 475 -25.43 -3.96 -7.12
C TYR A 475 -26.63 -4.34 -6.26
N TYR A 476 -27.20 -5.51 -6.54
CA TYR A 476 -28.38 -6.06 -5.87
C TYR A 476 -28.12 -7.50 -5.44
N ASN A 477 -28.76 -7.93 -4.36
CA ASN A 477 -28.80 -9.32 -3.96
C ASN A 477 -29.77 -10.12 -4.85
N GLU A 478 -29.81 -11.44 -4.65
CA GLU A 478 -30.63 -12.41 -5.40
C GLU A 478 -32.14 -12.13 -5.35
N THR A 479 -32.61 -11.37 -4.37
CA THR A 479 -34.03 -10.97 -4.22
C THR A 479 -34.35 -9.57 -4.76
N GLY A 480 -33.38 -8.93 -5.42
CA GLY A 480 -33.49 -7.57 -5.94
C GLY A 480 -33.38 -6.46 -4.87
N GLY A 481 -32.89 -6.77 -3.67
CA GLY A 481 -32.57 -5.79 -2.64
C GLY A 481 -31.23 -5.11 -2.93
N SER A 482 -31.17 -3.78 -2.92
CA SER A 482 -29.91 -3.06 -3.17
C SER A 482 -28.88 -3.32 -2.07
N LEU A 483 -27.64 -3.63 -2.48
CA LEU A 483 -26.50 -3.76 -1.57
C LEU A 483 -25.94 -2.40 -1.12
N ARG A 484 -26.31 -1.31 -1.80
CA ARG A 484 -26.11 0.03 -1.26
C ARG A 484 -27.08 0.24 -0.09
N ARG A 485 -26.52 0.47 1.08
CA ARG A 485 -27.30 0.85 2.27
C ARG A 485 -27.65 2.33 2.25
N ALA A 486 -28.76 2.67 2.90
CA ALA A 486 -29.20 4.06 3.02
C ALA A 486 -28.13 4.99 3.62
N PHE A 487 -27.17 4.47 4.41
CA PHE A 487 -26.09 5.26 5.05
C PHE A 487 -24.69 4.73 4.70
N LEU A 488 -23.67 5.59 4.75
CA LEU A 488 -22.23 5.30 4.74
C LEU A 488 -21.77 4.90 6.15
N ARG A 489 -20.71 4.08 6.31
CA ARG A 489 -20.33 3.55 7.63
C ARG A 489 -19.60 4.58 8.51
N ALA A 490 -19.09 5.62 7.87
CA ALA A 490 -18.55 6.81 8.51
C ALA A 490 -18.70 8.03 7.59
N PRO A 491 -18.80 9.24 8.15
CA PRO A 491 -18.83 10.50 7.39
C PRO A 491 -17.44 10.96 6.88
N LEU A 492 -16.38 10.17 7.11
CA LEU A 492 -14.98 10.48 6.81
C LEU A 492 -14.25 9.23 6.29
N SER A 493 -13.26 9.39 5.42
CA SER A 493 -12.38 8.30 4.96
C SER A 493 -11.46 7.78 6.09
N TYR A 494 -11.07 8.66 7.02
CA TYR A 494 -10.27 8.31 8.20
C TYR A 494 -11.17 8.14 9.44
N ARG A 495 -11.09 6.98 10.12
CA ARG A 495 -12.12 6.50 11.05
C ARG A 495 -11.71 6.38 12.52
N ARG A 496 -10.64 7.05 12.97
CA ARG A 496 -10.24 6.97 14.39
C ARG A 496 -11.31 7.62 15.29
N ILE A 497 -12.06 6.80 16.01
CA ILE A 497 -13.04 7.26 16.99
C ILE A 497 -12.31 7.67 18.27
N SER A 498 -12.41 8.94 18.65
CA SER A 498 -11.87 9.44 19.92
C SER A 498 -12.87 9.31 21.07
N SER A 499 -14.18 9.31 20.77
CA SER A 499 -15.22 9.06 21.75
C SER A 499 -16.46 8.42 21.13
N TYR A 500 -16.99 7.40 21.80
CA TYR A 500 -18.17 6.67 21.37
C TYR A 500 -19.46 7.31 21.89
N PHE A 501 -20.59 6.87 21.33
CA PHE A 501 -21.94 7.16 21.83
C PHE A 501 -22.10 6.59 23.24
N SER A 502 -22.51 7.43 24.19
CA SER A 502 -22.73 7.02 25.59
C SER A 502 -23.87 7.78 26.23
N LYS A 503 -24.68 7.11 27.05
CA LYS A 503 -25.75 7.76 27.83
C LYS A 503 -25.21 8.50 29.06
N ALA A 504 -23.98 8.23 29.48
CA ALA A 504 -23.34 8.86 30.63
C ALA A 504 -21.82 8.93 30.42
N ARG A 505 -21.33 10.01 29.81
CA ARG A 505 -19.90 10.30 29.61
C ARG A 505 -19.46 11.43 30.54
N PHE A 506 -18.32 11.26 31.20
CA PHE A 506 -17.67 12.36 31.90
C PHE A 506 -17.16 13.40 30.89
N HIS A 507 -17.63 14.63 30.99
CA HIS A 507 -17.26 15.72 30.09
C HIS A 507 -15.98 16.41 30.59
N PRO A 508 -14.86 16.35 29.86
CA PRO A 508 -13.55 16.78 30.38
C PRO A 508 -13.45 18.28 30.67
N ILE A 509 -14.21 19.11 29.93
CA ILE A 509 -14.23 20.58 30.12
C ILE A 509 -15.19 20.98 31.26
N LEU A 510 -16.46 20.57 31.18
CA LEU A 510 -17.50 20.91 32.14
C LEU A 510 -17.42 20.14 33.46
N ARG A 511 -16.62 19.07 33.53
CA ARG A 511 -16.43 18.18 34.70
C ARG A 511 -17.74 17.58 35.26
N ILE A 512 -18.72 17.31 34.40
CA ILE A 512 -20.00 16.65 34.74
C ILE A 512 -20.20 15.38 33.90
N TYR A 513 -20.98 14.43 34.40
CA TYR A 513 -21.47 13.30 33.60
C TYR A 513 -22.66 13.76 32.76
N ARG A 514 -22.57 13.65 31.44
CA ARG A 514 -23.67 13.95 30.51
C ARG A 514 -23.71 12.97 29.34
N PRO A 515 -24.87 12.77 28.70
CA PRO A 515 -24.96 11.98 27.48
C PRO A 515 -24.07 12.56 26.37
N HIS A 516 -23.41 11.68 25.64
CA HIS A 516 -22.78 11.95 24.36
C HIS A 516 -23.59 11.26 23.27
N ASN A 517 -24.46 12.05 22.64
CA ASN A 517 -25.47 11.59 21.69
C ASN A 517 -24.92 11.42 20.25
N GLY A 518 -23.62 11.19 20.12
CA GLY A 518 -22.90 11.11 18.86
C GLY A 518 -21.60 10.31 18.98
N ILE A 519 -20.78 10.39 17.95
CA ILE A 519 -19.47 9.77 17.82
C ILE A 519 -18.48 10.86 17.44
N ASP A 520 -17.38 10.96 18.17
CA ASP A 520 -16.30 11.89 17.87
C ASP A 520 -15.26 11.17 17.00
N TYR A 521 -15.09 11.63 15.76
CA TYR A 521 -14.03 11.17 14.87
C TYR A 521 -12.86 12.14 14.93
N ALA A 522 -11.72 11.71 15.49
CA ALA A 522 -10.51 12.51 15.50
C ALA A 522 -9.90 12.58 14.10
N ALA A 523 -9.79 13.78 13.56
CA ALA A 523 -9.20 14.02 12.26
C ALA A 523 -8.56 15.44 12.21
N PRO A 524 -7.49 15.63 11.43
CA PRO A 524 -6.89 16.95 11.24
C PRO A 524 -7.91 18.00 10.79
N SER A 525 -7.68 19.26 11.19
CA SER A 525 -8.49 20.39 10.72
C SER A 525 -8.40 20.49 9.19
N GLY A 526 -9.54 20.56 8.51
CA GLY A 526 -9.63 20.58 7.05
C GLY A 526 -9.95 19.23 6.38
N THR A 527 -9.98 18.11 7.11
CA THR A 527 -10.40 16.82 6.52
C THR A 527 -11.82 16.93 5.94
N PRO A 528 -12.08 16.49 4.69
CA PRO A 528 -13.40 16.54 4.08
C PRO A 528 -14.43 15.69 4.83
N VAL A 529 -15.59 16.28 5.14
CA VAL A 529 -16.75 15.64 5.78
C VAL A 529 -17.81 15.38 4.73
N SER A 530 -18.25 14.13 4.60
CA SER A 530 -19.24 13.69 3.61
C SER A 530 -20.60 13.37 4.23
N SER A 531 -21.66 13.59 3.44
CA SER A 531 -23.00 13.11 3.79
C SER A 531 -22.99 11.59 3.88
N VAL A 532 -23.55 11.02 4.96
CA VAL A 532 -23.62 9.56 5.07
C VAL A 532 -24.75 9.00 4.22
N ALA A 533 -25.71 9.80 3.78
CA ALA A 533 -26.87 9.31 3.04
C ALA A 533 -27.38 10.37 2.07
N ASP A 534 -28.19 9.99 1.10
CA ASP A 534 -28.97 10.96 0.34
C ASP A 534 -29.86 11.76 1.30
N GLY A 535 -29.91 13.07 1.14
CA GLY A 535 -30.64 13.90 2.09
C GLY A 535 -30.81 15.34 1.64
N THR A 536 -31.52 16.11 2.46
CA THR A 536 -31.68 17.55 2.30
C THR A 536 -31.12 18.26 3.51
N VAL A 537 -30.34 19.31 3.30
CA VAL A 537 -29.82 20.17 4.36
C VAL A 537 -31.00 20.88 5.02
N VAL A 538 -31.30 20.54 6.27
CA VAL A 538 -32.37 21.18 7.06
C VAL A 538 -31.85 22.24 8.01
N TYR A 539 -30.56 22.21 8.33
CA TYR A 539 -29.91 23.27 9.08
C TYR A 539 -28.45 23.45 8.64
N LYS A 540 -28.00 24.69 8.57
CA LYS A 540 -26.61 25.08 8.42
C LYS A 540 -26.38 26.36 9.22
N GLY A 541 -25.47 26.32 10.18
CA GLY A 541 -25.13 27.51 10.98
C GLY A 541 -24.47 27.17 12.30
N TRP A 542 -24.37 28.16 13.17
CA TRP A 542 -23.81 27.99 14.51
C TRP A 542 -24.83 27.41 15.49
N LYS A 543 -24.54 26.24 16.08
CA LYS A 543 -25.45 25.51 16.98
C LYS A 543 -24.83 25.27 18.36
N GLY A 544 -24.75 26.35 19.15
CA GLY A 544 -24.29 26.29 20.54
C GLY A 544 -22.93 25.60 20.70
N GLY A 545 -22.88 24.57 21.56
CA GLY A 545 -21.66 23.80 21.81
C GLY A 545 -21.10 23.05 20.60
N TYR A 546 -21.90 22.78 19.57
CA TYR A 546 -21.42 22.14 18.34
C TYR A 546 -20.64 23.10 17.43
N GLY A 547 -20.66 24.41 17.67
CA GLY A 547 -20.04 25.37 16.76
C GLY A 547 -20.72 25.36 15.39
N ASN A 548 -19.92 25.38 14.31
CA ASN A 548 -20.45 25.26 12.96
C ASN A 548 -21.02 23.86 12.74
N PHE A 549 -22.32 23.82 12.44
CA PHE A 549 -23.09 22.60 12.36
C PHE A 549 -23.87 22.49 11.05
N ILE A 550 -23.97 21.26 10.53
CA ILE A 550 -24.92 20.89 9.46
C ILE A 550 -25.86 19.83 10.02
N GLU A 551 -27.16 19.94 9.70
CA GLU A 551 -28.14 18.89 9.93
C GLU A 551 -28.77 18.48 8.59
N LEU A 552 -28.79 17.17 8.32
CA LEU A 552 -29.37 16.59 7.10
C LEU A 552 -30.57 15.72 7.47
N ARG A 553 -31.69 15.89 6.75
CA ARG A 553 -32.84 14.99 6.81
C ARG A 553 -32.75 13.97 5.68
N HIS A 554 -32.96 12.71 6.03
CA HIS A 554 -32.92 11.58 5.11
C HIS A 554 -34.29 10.91 5.00
N GLY A 555 -34.45 10.00 4.05
CA GLY A 555 -35.62 9.11 3.99
C GLY A 555 -35.74 8.25 5.24
N GLY A 556 -36.92 7.69 5.50
CA GLY A 556 -37.13 6.75 6.62
C GLY A 556 -37.09 7.36 8.02
N GLY A 557 -37.27 8.69 8.15
CA GLY A 557 -37.35 9.37 9.45
C GLY A 557 -36.00 9.61 10.14
N TYR A 558 -34.90 9.48 9.39
CA TYR A 558 -33.54 9.70 9.92
C TYR A 558 -33.07 11.14 9.75
N VAL A 559 -32.29 11.61 10.73
CA VAL A 559 -31.64 12.93 10.70
C VAL A 559 -30.19 12.77 11.16
N THR A 560 -29.23 13.29 10.42
CA THR A 560 -27.81 13.28 10.81
C THR A 560 -27.30 14.67 11.10
N GLY A 561 -26.36 14.77 12.04
CA GLY A 561 -25.77 16.01 12.51
C GLY A 561 -24.25 15.97 12.43
N TYR A 562 -23.65 17.08 11.99
CA TYR A 562 -22.21 17.22 11.74
C TYR A 562 -21.70 18.48 12.42
N GLY A 563 -20.97 18.33 13.53
CA GLY A 563 -20.49 19.42 14.38
C GLY A 563 -19.00 19.70 14.31
N HIS A 564 -18.61 20.78 14.98
CA HIS A 564 -17.25 21.29 15.12
C HIS A 564 -16.56 21.68 13.80
N LEU A 565 -17.32 21.90 12.73
CA LEU A 565 -16.77 22.15 11.40
C LEU A 565 -15.92 23.44 11.37
N ARG A 566 -14.83 23.44 10.60
CA ARG A 566 -14.07 24.68 10.33
C ARG A 566 -14.75 25.51 9.25
N ALA A 567 -15.28 24.85 8.23
CA ALA A 567 -15.90 25.48 7.08
C ALA A 567 -16.95 24.55 6.45
N TYR A 568 -17.88 25.15 5.72
CA TYR A 568 -18.89 24.45 4.91
C TYR A 568 -18.39 24.29 3.47
N ALA A 569 -18.78 23.21 2.80
CA ALA A 569 -18.45 23.03 1.39
C ALA A 569 -19.22 24.05 0.51
N LYS A 570 -18.64 24.37 -0.66
CA LYS A 570 -19.25 25.31 -1.62
C LYS A 570 -20.62 24.79 -2.07
N GLY A 571 -21.63 25.67 -2.09
CA GLY A 571 -22.99 25.33 -2.53
C GLY A 571 -23.91 24.71 -1.46
N ILE A 572 -23.38 24.42 -0.26
CA ILE A 572 -24.18 23.92 0.85
C ILE A 572 -24.93 25.08 1.52
N LYS A 573 -26.27 25.03 1.47
CA LYS A 573 -27.22 25.93 2.15
C LYS A 573 -28.45 25.14 2.59
N THR A 574 -29.26 25.69 3.49
CA THR A 574 -30.55 25.09 3.85
C THR A 574 -31.40 24.89 2.58
N GLY A 575 -31.98 23.71 2.43
CA GLY A 575 -32.72 23.28 1.24
C GLY A 575 -31.88 22.59 0.15
N THR A 576 -30.54 22.62 0.23
CA THR A 576 -29.69 21.90 -0.73
C THR A 576 -29.89 20.38 -0.59
N ARG A 577 -30.19 19.70 -1.71
CA ARG A 577 -30.13 18.24 -1.78
C ARG A 577 -28.68 17.79 -1.90
N VAL A 578 -28.32 16.76 -1.15
CA VAL A 578 -26.99 16.17 -1.14
C VAL A 578 -27.08 14.67 -1.40
N SER A 579 -26.15 14.15 -2.18
CA SER A 579 -26.01 12.71 -2.39
C SER A 579 -25.16 12.08 -1.29
N GLN A 580 -25.38 10.80 -1.03
CA GLN A 580 -24.51 9.96 -0.22
C GLN A 580 -23.04 10.09 -0.70
N GLY A 581 -22.11 10.35 0.22
CA GLY A 581 -20.69 10.53 -0.07
C GLY A 581 -20.28 11.95 -0.50
N GLN A 582 -21.24 12.82 -0.83
CA GLN A 582 -20.95 14.20 -1.21
C GLN A 582 -20.32 14.98 -0.05
N VAL A 583 -19.23 15.70 -0.31
CA VAL A 583 -18.57 16.56 0.68
C VAL A 583 -19.49 17.74 1.04
N ILE A 584 -19.78 17.88 2.33
CA ILE A 584 -20.69 18.90 2.90
C ILE A 584 -19.95 19.93 3.77
N GLY A 585 -18.75 19.61 4.26
CA GLY A 585 -17.97 20.50 5.11
C GLY A 585 -16.57 19.97 5.37
N TYR A 586 -15.87 20.62 6.30
CA TYR A 586 -14.50 20.27 6.65
C TYR A 586 -14.31 20.26 8.16
N VAL A 587 -13.61 19.26 8.68
CA VAL A 587 -13.32 19.07 10.11
C VAL A 587 -12.68 20.33 10.69
N GLY A 588 -13.03 20.65 11.94
CA GLY A 588 -12.49 21.79 12.65
C GLY A 588 -12.48 21.59 14.16
N LYS A 589 -12.52 22.72 14.88
CA LYS A 589 -12.54 22.80 16.34
C LYS A 589 -13.42 23.98 16.79
N THR A 590 -14.54 24.20 16.11
CA THR A 590 -15.46 25.29 16.47
C THR A 590 -16.40 24.85 17.60
N GLY A 591 -16.89 25.78 18.43
CA GLY A 591 -17.71 25.44 19.59
C GLY A 591 -16.89 24.83 20.75
N LEU A 592 -17.50 23.94 21.54
CA LEU A 592 -16.90 23.31 22.71
C LEU A 592 -16.11 22.05 22.33
N ALA A 593 -14.90 22.24 21.82
CA ALA A 593 -14.02 21.15 21.37
C ALA A 593 -12.61 21.26 21.98
N THR A 594 -12.04 20.14 22.45
CA THR A 594 -10.67 20.09 23.01
C THR A 594 -9.58 20.05 21.94
N GLY A 595 -9.85 19.43 20.79
CA GLY A 595 -8.97 19.35 19.62
C GLY A 595 -9.75 19.17 18.33
N PRO A 596 -9.10 19.18 17.15
CA PRO A 596 -9.78 18.96 15.88
C PRO A 596 -10.45 17.58 15.79
N HIS A 597 -11.76 17.56 15.58
CA HIS A 597 -12.56 16.35 15.39
C HIS A 597 -13.92 16.68 14.77
N LEU A 598 -14.62 15.65 14.30
CA LEU A 598 -16.02 15.72 13.89
C LEU A 598 -16.90 15.09 14.96
N ASP A 599 -17.84 15.86 15.51
CA ASP A 599 -18.99 15.29 16.26
C ASP A 599 -20.06 14.89 15.24
N PHE A 600 -20.29 13.58 15.12
CA PHE A 600 -21.31 13.02 14.25
C PHE A 600 -22.44 12.39 15.07
N SER A 601 -23.68 12.77 14.78
CA SER A 601 -24.85 12.18 15.42
C SER A 601 -25.89 11.74 14.42
N ILE A 602 -26.68 10.72 14.80
CA ILE A 602 -27.83 10.27 14.03
C ILE A 602 -29.04 10.18 14.95
N LYS A 603 -30.20 10.59 14.44
CA LYS A 603 -31.51 10.36 15.04
C LYS A 603 -32.31 9.42 14.16
N SER A 604 -33.00 8.47 14.77
CA SER A 604 -34.02 7.64 14.15
C SER A 604 -35.35 7.91 14.86
N ASN A 605 -36.40 8.28 14.11
CA ASN A 605 -37.72 8.59 14.65
C ASN A 605 -37.67 9.61 15.81
N GLY A 606 -36.85 10.66 15.64
CA GLY A 606 -36.70 11.75 16.60
C GLY A 606 -35.78 11.48 17.79
N ARG A 607 -35.29 10.25 18.00
CA ARG A 607 -34.39 9.90 19.11
C ARG A 607 -32.96 9.63 18.61
N TYR A 608 -31.97 10.08 19.37
CA TYR A 608 -30.56 9.79 19.07
C TYR A 608 -30.28 8.29 19.15
N ALA A 609 -29.55 7.77 18.18
CA ALA A 609 -29.18 6.36 18.08
C ALA A 609 -27.66 6.20 18.00
N ASN A 610 -27.14 5.05 18.46
CA ASN A 610 -25.75 4.72 18.27
C ASN A 610 -25.52 4.31 16.81
N PHE A 611 -24.81 5.15 16.06
CA PHE A 611 -24.56 4.93 14.64
C PHE A 611 -23.80 3.63 14.33
N LEU A 612 -22.99 3.12 15.26
CA LEU A 612 -22.27 1.86 15.07
C LEU A 612 -23.16 0.62 15.22
N LYS A 613 -24.41 0.78 15.69
CA LYS A 613 -25.33 -0.33 15.96
C LYS A 613 -26.64 -0.25 15.17
N ILE A 614 -26.78 0.74 14.29
CA ILE A 614 -27.95 0.84 13.41
C ILE A 614 -27.77 -0.16 12.26
N ASN A 615 -28.83 -0.92 11.97
CA ASN A 615 -28.94 -1.72 10.75
C ASN A 615 -29.80 -0.95 9.73
N PRO A 616 -29.18 -0.22 8.78
CA PRO A 616 -29.94 0.62 7.86
C PRO A 616 -30.63 -0.21 6.77
N PRO A 617 -31.83 0.21 6.32
CA PRO A 617 -32.52 -0.47 5.22
C PRO A 617 -31.72 -0.38 3.92
N PRO A 618 -31.89 -1.34 2.99
CA PRO A 618 -31.46 -1.19 1.59
C PRO A 618 -31.95 0.14 1.02
N ALA A 619 -31.11 0.83 0.22
CA ALA A 619 -31.48 2.14 -0.34
C ALA A 619 -32.74 2.06 -1.21
N THR A 620 -32.93 0.95 -1.92
CA THR A 620 -34.10 0.64 -2.76
C THR A 620 -34.19 -0.87 -2.99
N LYS A 621 -35.40 -1.41 -3.17
CA LYS A 621 -35.64 -2.80 -3.59
C LYS A 621 -36.35 -2.77 -4.96
N LEU A 622 -35.87 -3.57 -5.91
CA LEU A 622 -36.51 -3.72 -7.22
C LEU A 622 -37.90 -4.35 -7.04
N THR A 623 -38.88 -3.89 -7.81
CA THR A 623 -40.26 -4.38 -7.72
C THR A 623 -40.89 -4.55 -9.11
N GLY A 624 -42.00 -5.29 -9.18
CA GLY A 624 -42.78 -5.45 -10.41
C GLY A 624 -41.98 -6.06 -11.57
N THR A 625 -42.13 -5.47 -12.75
CA THR A 625 -41.50 -5.93 -14.00
C THR A 625 -39.98 -5.78 -14.01
N GLU A 626 -39.44 -4.80 -13.28
CA GLU A 626 -38.00 -4.60 -13.16
C GLU A 626 -37.33 -5.72 -12.36
N LEU A 627 -37.98 -6.17 -11.27
CA LEU A 627 -37.52 -7.34 -10.51
C LEU A 627 -37.53 -8.61 -11.36
N GLN A 628 -38.57 -8.83 -12.17
CA GLN A 628 -38.63 -9.99 -13.06
C GLN A 628 -37.49 -9.99 -14.10
N ARG A 629 -37.22 -8.83 -14.73
CA ARG A 629 -36.08 -8.70 -15.65
C ARG A 629 -34.74 -8.90 -14.97
N PHE A 630 -34.59 -8.41 -13.75
CA PHE A 630 -33.38 -8.63 -12.96
C PHE A 630 -33.17 -10.12 -12.68
N ILE A 631 -34.18 -10.80 -12.13
CA ILE A 631 -34.10 -12.24 -11.80
C ILE A 631 -33.74 -13.08 -13.03
N SER A 632 -34.43 -12.88 -14.16
CA SER A 632 -34.11 -13.59 -15.40
C SER A 632 -32.73 -13.22 -15.95
N GLY A 633 -32.25 -11.99 -15.72
CA GLY A 633 -30.94 -11.55 -16.18
C GLY A 633 -29.75 -12.13 -15.40
N ILE A 634 -29.94 -12.47 -14.12
CA ILE A 634 -28.88 -13.01 -13.27
C ILE A 634 -28.78 -14.54 -13.30
N GLU A 635 -29.78 -15.24 -13.85
CA GLU A 635 -29.84 -16.71 -13.89
C GLU A 635 -28.56 -17.34 -14.48
N PRO A 636 -28.01 -16.88 -15.62
CA PRO A 636 -26.76 -17.42 -16.16
C PRO A 636 -25.54 -17.21 -15.25
N LEU A 637 -25.49 -16.09 -14.52
CA LEU A 637 -24.42 -15.82 -13.55
C LEU A 637 -24.57 -16.72 -12.33
N ASN A 638 -25.79 -16.94 -11.87
CA ASN A 638 -26.08 -17.82 -10.74
C ASN A 638 -25.66 -19.26 -11.06
N ASP A 639 -26.00 -19.77 -12.25
CA ASP A 639 -25.57 -21.09 -12.72
C ASP A 639 -24.04 -21.20 -12.79
N LYS A 640 -23.38 -20.14 -13.27
CA LYS A 640 -21.92 -20.07 -13.30
C LYS A 640 -21.31 -20.15 -11.91
N PHE A 641 -21.89 -19.47 -10.90
CA PHE A 641 -21.42 -19.58 -9.51
C PHE A 641 -21.61 -20.98 -8.95
N GLN A 642 -22.77 -21.61 -9.19
CA GLN A 642 -23.01 -22.99 -8.77
C GLN A 642 -21.99 -23.97 -9.38
N PHE A 643 -21.67 -23.79 -10.67
CA PHE A 643 -20.62 -24.57 -11.33
C PHE A 643 -19.24 -24.35 -10.69
N LEU A 644 -18.84 -23.09 -10.44
CA LEU A 644 -17.56 -22.76 -9.82
C LEU A 644 -17.40 -23.49 -8.48
N PHE A 645 -18.36 -23.32 -7.56
CA PHE A 645 -18.28 -23.92 -6.22
C PHE A 645 -18.26 -25.47 -6.25
N ARG A 646 -19.02 -26.11 -7.15
CA ARG A 646 -18.97 -27.58 -7.33
C ARG A 646 -17.61 -28.05 -7.84
N SER A 647 -17.01 -27.31 -8.77
CA SER A 647 -15.70 -27.66 -9.33
C SER A 647 -14.56 -27.50 -8.32
N GLY A 648 -14.70 -26.61 -7.32
CA GLY A 648 -13.75 -26.44 -6.22
C GLY A 648 -13.70 -27.63 -5.28
N GLN A 649 -14.88 -28.07 -4.82
CA GLN A 649 -15.00 -29.20 -3.89
C GLN A 649 -14.42 -30.51 -4.44
N ASN A 650 -14.55 -30.74 -5.76
CA ASN A 650 -13.99 -31.94 -6.41
C ASN A 650 -12.45 -31.92 -6.48
N ARG A 651 -11.81 -30.75 -6.54
CA ARG A 651 -10.33 -30.62 -6.53
C ARG A 651 -9.74 -30.81 -5.14
N GLU A 652 -10.39 -30.33 -4.09
CA GLU A 652 -9.95 -30.55 -2.71
C GLU A 652 -10.00 -32.04 -2.34
N ARG A 653 -11.08 -32.75 -2.69
CA ARG A 653 -11.19 -34.21 -2.47
C ARG A 653 -10.16 -35.05 -3.23
N GLN A 654 -9.64 -34.57 -4.36
CA GLN A 654 -8.57 -35.27 -5.08
C GLN A 654 -7.20 -35.04 -4.45
N ASN A 655 -6.97 -33.88 -3.83
CA ASN A 655 -5.72 -33.57 -3.13
C ASN A 655 -5.64 -34.19 -1.73
N GLU A 656 -6.77 -34.53 -1.10
CA GLU A 656 -6.79 -35.28 0.18
C GLU A 656 -6.59 -36.80 0.03
N ASN A 657 -6.71 -37.32 -1.20
CA ASN A 657 -6.54 -38.76 -1.50
C ASN A 657 -5.16 -39.08 -2.14
N LEU A 658 -4.26 -38.10 -2.19
CA LEU A 658 -2.86 -38.20 -2.63
C LEU A 658 -1.95 -37.87 -1.45
#